data_AF-A0A8C4Z6P8-F1
#
_entry.id   AF-A0A8C4Z6P8-F1
#
_cell.length_a   1.000
_cell.length_b   1.000
_cell.length_c   1.000
_cell.angle_alpha   90.00
_cell.angle_beta   90.00
_cell.angle_gamma   90.00
#
_symmetry.space_group_name_H-M   'P 1'
#
loop_
_entity.id
_entity.type
_entity.pdbx_description
1 polymer ?
#
loop_
_entity_poly.entity_id
_entity_poly.type
_entity_poly.pdbx_seq_one_letter_code
_entity_poly.pdbx_strand_id
1 'polypeptide(L)'
;SETAADIIFKTLPKGTYDKPLYHPCVCTGSIKFIHQECLLLWLKHSQKEYCELCKHRFAFTPIYSPDMPSRLPVQDIFAGLVTSVGTAIRYWFHYTLVAFAWLGVVPLTACRIYKCLFTGSVSSLLTLPLDMLSTENLLADCLQGCFVVTCTLCAFISLVWLREQIVHGGPPNWLEHNHQPPAPHQPDQAERNEVSCIAPLPNPNTGSPSKLDTYLFLCVWWCAEDLNWNALEWDRAAEELTWERVRDEHVFWVVSLNTLFILVFAFCPYHIGHFSVVGLGLEENVKDSHFDGLLTTILGYILLAAALIVCHTLASLVRFQKSRRLLGVCYIVVKVSLLVVMEIGLFPMICGWWLDICSLEMFDATLKDRLQSFDSAPGTTMFLHWLVGMVYVFYFASFILLLREVLRPGVLWFLRNLNDPDFNPVQEMIHLPVYRHLRRFILSLVVFGSIVLLMLWLPIRIIKLILPTFLPYNVMLYSDAPVSELSLELLLLQVVLPALLEQGHTRQWLKRLVHAWTFTAGYVLQNGPWAGPRPRADGRPAGGAPRLHQALLHQGGPLGFQPYYRPIHFPLKIVLLVVFMCVTLLLASLTCLTLPVLVGRWLMSLWMGVATVHELYTAAGGLYVCWLAVRGITILLAWMPQGPGAILQKAQEWTLMIVKTVVVAAMLAGLIPLLLGLLFELVVVAPLRVPLAQTPLFYPWQDWALGVLHAKIIAAITLMGPQWWLKTVIEQVYANGVRNIDLNFIVRRLAAPVICVLLLSLCLPYTISRGIVPLVGVEPDMQVLVERRIYPFLLMAVGLLAVLCFQLRQFKRLYEHIKNDKYLVGQRLVNYERKAAQCAASSPSP
;
A
#
# COMPACT_ATOMS: atom_id res chain seq x y z
N SER A 1 25.06 -5.17 40.82
CA SER A 1 24.61 -4.11 39.91
C SER A 1 23.28 -3.59 40.43
N GLU A 2 23.32 -2.59 41.32
CA GLU A 2 22.12 -1.83 41.66
C GLU A 2 21.77 -0.95 40.45
N THR A 3 20.54 -1.06 39.95
CA THR A 3 20.06 -0.20 38.87
C THR A 3 19.73 1.18 39.45
N ALA A 4 19.90 2.24 38.66
CA ALA A 4 19.58 3.62 39.08
C ALA A 4 18.11 3.80 39.58
N ALA A 5 17.23 2.82 39.35
CA ALA A 5 15.88 2.76 39.90
C ALA A 5 15.84 2.52 41.43
N ASP A 6 16.81 1.79 41.99
CA ASP A 6 16.82 1.43 43.42
C ASP A 6 17.18 2.61 44.34
N ILE A 7 17.87 3.62 43.82
CA ILE A 7 18.31 4.79 44.59
C ILE A 7 17.14 5.76 44.87
N ILE A 8 16.10 5.77 44.02
CA ILE A 8 14.94 6.68 44.19
C ILE A 8 13.93 6.15 45.21
N PHE A 9 13.79 4.82 45.38
CA PHE A 9 12.77 4.22 46.23
C PHE A 9 13.22 3.85 47.67
N LYS A 10 14.52 3.89 47.97
CA LYS A 10 15.08 3.41 49.25
C LYS A 10 15.10 4.43 50.41
N THR A 11 14.70 5.68 50.21
CA THR A 11 14.63 6.68 51.29
C THR A 11 13.17 7.07 51.60
N LEU A 12 12.57 6.41 52.59
CA LEU A 12 11.39 6.89 53.28
C LEU A 12 11.70 6.95 54.77
N PRO A 13 11.59 8.14 55.37
CA PRO A 13 10.68 8.17 56.52
C PRO A 13 9.88 9.48 56.58
N LYS A 14 8.55 9.32 56.70
CA LYS A 14 7.53 10.32 57.07
C LYS A 14 7.27 11.40 56.02
N GLY A 15 6.09 11.32 55.39
CA GLY A 15 5.50 12.50 54.75
C GLY A 15 5.36 13.60 55.81
N THR A 16 6.01 14.73 55.58
CA THR A 16 5.85 15.93 56.39
C THR A 16 4.65 16.72 55.89
N TYR A 17 4.11 17.66 56.68
CA TYR A 17 2.99 18.50 56.26
C TYR A 17 3.27 19.23 54.93
N ASP A 18 4.53 19.59 54.68
CA ASP A 18 4.96 20.27 53.46
C ASP A 18 5.21 19.33 52.26
N LYS A 19 5.41 18.03 52.48
CA LYS A 19 5.66 17.03 51.42
C LYS A 19 4.83 15.76 51.66
N PRO A 20 3.52 15.77 51.32
CA PRO A 20 2.67 14.60 51.50
C PRO A 20 3.01 13.48 50.51
N LEU A 21 2.80 12.24 50.96
CA LEU A 21 2.89 11.05 50.13
C LEU A 21 1.57 10.81 49.40
N TYR A 22 1.66 10.51 48.11
CA TYR A 22 0.52 10.18 47.27
C TYR A 22 0.48 8.69 46.95
N HIS A 23 -0.71 8.16 46.76
CA HIS A 23 -1.01 6.80 46.33
C HIS A 23 -1.57 6.80 44.90
N PRO A 24 -0.76 6.99 43.85
CA PRO A 24 -1.28 7.33 42.52
C PRO A 24 -1.64 6.14 41.63
N CYS A 25 -1.47 4.89 42.09
CA CYS A 25 -1.73 3.69 41.30
C CYS A 25 -2.21 2.50 42.14
N VAL A 26 -2.42 1.35 41.50
CA VAL A 26 -2.99 0.12 42.12
C VAL A 26 -1.92 -0.74 42.81
N CYS A 27 -0.65 -0.35 42.74
CA CYS A 27 0.45 -1.14 43.30
C CYS A 27 0.33 -1.31 44.83
N THR A 28 0.89 -2.39 45.36
CA THR A 28 0.86 -2.74 46.79
C THR A 28 2.24 -2.64 47.43
N GLY A 29 2.32 -2.53 48.77
CA GLY A 29 3.59 -2.41 49.50
C GLY A 29 4.07 -0.96 49.63
N SER A 30 5.38 -0.74 49.80
CA SER A 30 5.98 0.60 49.92
C SER A 30 5.96 1.39 48.60
N ILE A 31 6.04 0.70 47.46
CA ILE A 31 6.07 1.28 46.11
C ILE A 31 4.76 2.00 45.71
N LYS A 32 3.69 1.79 46.49
CA LYS A 32 2.40 2.45 46.28
C LYS A 32 2.42 3.93 46.69
N PHE A 33 3.34 4.32 47.56
CA PHE A 33 3.47 5.69 48.04
C PHE A 33 4.65 6.39 47.37
N ILE A 34 4.41 7.57 46.80
CA ILE A 34 5.44 8.36 46.13
C ILE A 34 5.22 9.86 46.37
N HIS A 35 6.31 10.63 46.47
CA HIS A 35 6.21 12.09 46.45
C HIS A 35 5.85 12.57 45.04
N GLN A 36 5.02 13.60 44.96
CA GLN A 36 4.63 14.20 43.68
C GLN A 36 5.84 14.63 42.83
N GLU A 37 6.83 15.28 43.46
CA GLU A 37 8.07 15.74 42.80
C GLU A 37 8.86 14.59 42.18
N CYS A 38 9.04 13.49 42.92
CA CYS A 38 9.76 12.30 42.46
C CYS A 38 9.07 11.65 41.27
N LEU A 39 7.73 11.56 41.30
CA LEU A 39 6.98 11.01 40.19
C LEU A 39 7.10 11.90 38.94
N LEU A 40 6.92 13.21 39.07
CA LEU A 40 7.03 14.15 37.94
C LEU A 40 8.41 14.11 37.28
N LEU A 41 9.48 14.03 38.09
CA LEU A 41 10.85 13.88 37.58
C LEU A 41 11.03 12.57 36.81
N TRP A 42 10.47 11.47 37.32
CA TRP A 42 10.49 10.17 36.65
C TRP A 42 9.72 10.17 35.33
N LEU A 43 8.52 10.76 35.28
CA LEU A 43 7.73 10.83 34.03
C LEU A 43 8.48 11.64 32.96
N LYS A 44 9.16 12.74 33.36
CA LYS A 44 9.98 13.55 32.45
C LYS A 44 11.13 12.76 31.82
N HIS A 45 11.80 11.90 32.59
CA HIS A 45 12.91 11.08 32.11
C HIS A 45 12.47 9.83 31.34
N SER A 46 11.39 9.17 31.79
CA SER A 46 10.92 7.91 31.20
C SER A 46 10.04 8.08 29.96
N GLN A 47 9.48 9.28 29.73
CA GLN A 47 8.52 9.59 28.66
C GLN A 47 7.29 8.67 28.68
N LYS A 48 6.90 8.17 29.86
CA LYS A 48 5.72 7.31 30.07
C LYS A 48 4.71 8.00 30.97
N GLU A 49 3.42 7.86 30.69
CA GLU A 49 2.32 8.46 31.49
C GLU A 49 1.58 7.44 32.39
N TYR A 50 2.05 6.20 32.42
CA TYR A 50 1.45 5.10 33.16
C TYR A 50 2.46 4.43 34.07
N CYS A 51 1.97 3.81 35.14
CA CYS A 51 2.77 2.99 36.03
C CYS A 51 3.32 1.79 35.28
N GLU A 52 4.64 1.57 35.31
CA GLU A 52 5.28 0.49 34.57
C GLU A 52 4.83 -0.90 35.03
N LEU A 53 4.50 -1.03 36.31
CA LEU A 53 4.11 -2.26 37.00
C LEU A 53 2.64 -2.60 36.74
N CYS A 54 1.70 -1.75 37.17
CA CYS A 54 0.26 -2.03 37.08
C CYS A 54 -0.43 -1.47 35.84
N LYS A 55 0.31 -0.78 34.95
CA LYS A 55 -0.20 -0.10 33.74
C LYS A 55 -1.30 0.93 33.98
N HIS A 56 -1.55 1.31 35.23
CA HIS A 56 -2.51 2.36 35.56
C HIS A 56 -1.97 3.73 35.14
N ARG A 57 -2.79 4.55 34.47
CA ARG A 57 -2.43 5.90 34.06
C ARG A 57 -2.50 6.84 35.27
N PHE A 58 -1.46 7.62 35.49
CA PHE A 58 -1.44 8.59 36.60
C PHE A 58 -2.42 9.73 36.31
N ALA A 59 -3.16 10.18 37.33
CA ALA A 59 -4.14 11.26 37.21
C ALA A 59 -3.66 12.49 37.98
N PHE A 60 -3.79 13.66 37.35
CA PHE A 60 -3.43 14.94 37.93
C PHE A 60 -4.63 15.90 37.85
N THR A 61 -4.91 16.62 38.94
CA THR A 61 -5.93 17.68 38.98
C THR A 61 -5.27 19.05 38.89
N PRO A 62 -5.79 19.98 38.07
CA PRO A 62 -5.27 21.34 37.99
C PRO A 62 -5.51 22.10 39.31
N ILE A 63 -4.49 22.80 39.81
CA ILE A 63 -4.60 23.78 40.90
C ILE A 63 -4.60 25.16 40.28
N TYR A 64 -5.71 25.88 40.45
CA TYR A 64 -5.84 27.26 39.99
C TYR A 64 -5.47 28.25 41.07
N SER A 65 -4.99 29.43 40.67
CA SER A 65 -4.71 30.56 41.57
C SER A 65 -5.96 30.93 42.40
N PRO A 66 -5.81 31.30 43.69
CA PRO A 66 -6.93 31.75 44.52
C PRO A 66 -7.64 32.99 43.97
N ASP A 67 -6.98 33.78 43.11
CA ASP A 67 -7.54 34.98 42.47
C ASP A 67 -8.37 34.67 41.20
N MET A 68 -8.70 33.40 40.95
CA MET A 68 -9.41 32.99 39.74
C MET A 68 -10.91 33.38 39.79
N PRO A 69 -11.41 34.21 38.84
CA PRO A 69 -12.83 34.55 38.79
C PRO A 69 -13.70 33.37 38.31
N SER A 70 -14.96 33.31 38.75
CA SER A 70 -15.91 32.23 38.40
C SER A 70 -16.25 32.19 36.89
N ARG A 71 -16.10 33.32 36.19
CA ARG A 71 -16.16 33.44 34.73
C ARG A 71 -14.97 34.28 34.27
N LEU A 72 -14.28 33.85 33.22
CA LEU A 72 -13.19 34.63 32.63
C LEU A 72 -13.73 35.99 32.13
N PRO A 73 -13.06 37.11 32.42
CA PRO A 73 -13.47 38.41 31.91
C PRO A 73 -13.36 38.42 30.37
N VAL A 74 -14.30 39.10 29.71
CA VAL A 74 -14.40 39.12 28.24
C VAL A 74 -13.11 39.65 27.59
N GLN A 75 -12.38 40.53 28.28
CA GLN A 75 -11.09 41.06 27.83
C GLN A 75 -10.02 39.96 27.70
N ASP A 76 -9.95 39.01 28.63
CA ASP A 76 -8.99 37.90 28.59
C ASP A 76 -9.37 36.87 27.53
N ILE A 77 -10.67 36.61 27.35
CA ILE A 77 -11.18 35.74 26.29
C ILE A 77 -10.88 36.36 24.93
N PHE A 78 -11.13 37.65 24.76
CA PHE A 78 -10.86 38.35 23.51
C PHE A 78 -9.35 38.42 23.23
N ALA A 79 -8.52 38.73 24.23
CA ALA A 79 -7.07 38.73 24.09
C ALA A 79 -6.54 37.34 23.70
N GLY A 80 -6.97 36.28 24.39
CA GLY A 80 -6.60 34.90 24.07
C GLY A 80 -7.15 34.42 22.72
N LEU A 81 -8.35 34.87 22.32
CA LEU A 81 -8.89 34.61 21.00
C LEU A 81 -8.09 35.33 19.92
N VAL A 82 -7.70 36.58 20.12
CA VAL A 82 -6.88 37.35 19.18
C VAL A 82 -5.49 36.73 19.04
N THR A 83 -4.86 36.25 20.12
CA THR A 83 -3.57 35.55 20.02
C THR A 83 -3.70 34.19 19.36
N SER A 84 -4.75 33.42 19.66
CA SER A 84 -5.02 32.12 19.03
C SER A 84 -5.41 32.25 17.55
N VAL A 85 -6.26 33.22 17.20
CA VAL A 85 -6.62 33.55 15.82
C VAL A 85 -5.42 34.13 15.09
N GLY A 86 -4.60 34.97 15.74
CA GLY A 86 -3.38 35.51 15.15
C GLY A 86 -2.35 34.42 14.83
N THR A 87 -2.14 33.47 15.74
CA THR A 87 -1.30 32.29 15.49
C THR A 87 -1.92 31.38 14.43
N ALA A 88 -3.22 31.10 14.49
CA ALA A 88 -3.91 30.30 13.48
C ALA A 88 -3.89 30.95 12.09
N ILE A 89 -4.07 32.27 11.98
CA ILE A 89 -3.95 33.03 10.72
C ILE A 89 -2.51 32.99 10.23
N ARG A 90 -1.51 33.15 11.11
CA ARG A 90 -0.11 33.03 10.73
C ARG A 90 0.19 31.63 10.18
N TYR A 91 -0.25 30.57 10.87
CA TYR A 91 -0.10 29.19 10.39
C TYR A 91 -0.89 28.96 9.11
N TRP A 92 -2.13 29.42 9.00
CA TRP A 92 -2.95 29.30 7.79
C TRP A 92 -2.28 30.01 6.62
N PHE A 93 -1.85 31.25 6.78
CA PHE A 93 -1.13 32.01 5.77
C PHE A 93 0.14 31.26 5.35
N HIS A 94 0.92 30.77 6.31
CA HIS A 94 2.11 29.96 6.06
C HIS A 94 1.78 28.69 5.26
N TYR A 95 0.80 27.89 5.69
CA TYR A 95 0.39 26.68 4.98
C TYR A 95 -0.21 26.98 3.61
N THR A 96 -0.98 28.07 3.44
CA THR A 96 -1.51 28.46 2.13
C THR A 96 -0.42 28.94 1.20
N LEU A 97 0.58 29.67 1.69
CA LEU A 97 1.73 30.11 0.92
C LEU A 97 2.57 28.90 0.49
N VAL A 98 2.84 27.98 1.42
CA VAL A 98 3.53 26.71 1.12
C VAL A 98 2.72 25.90 0.09
N ALA A 99 1.43 25.71 0.29
CA ALA A 99 0.58 24.97 -0.65
C ALA A 99 0.55 25.65 -2.03
N PHE A 100 0.46 26.97 -2.09
CA PHE A 100 0.51 27.74 -3.34
C PHE A 100 1.87 27.62 -4.04
N ALA A 101 2.97 27.67 -3.30
CA ALA A 101 4.31 27.49 -3.83
C ALA A 101 4.50 26.06 -4.39
N TRP A 102 4.09 25.04 -3.65
CA TRP A 102 4.30 23.62 -4.01
C TRP A 102 3.30 23.07 -5.03
N LEU A 103 2.03 23.50 -5.00
CA LEU A 103 0.99 23.01 -5.92
C LEU A 103 0.75 23.97 -7.09
N GLY A 104 1.12 25.24 -6.97
CA GLY A 104 1.01 26.23 -8.03
C GLY A 104 2.36 26.51 -8.68
N VAL A 105 3.23 27.27 -7.98
CA VAL A 105 4.45 27.85 -8.56
C VAL A 105 5.43 26.78 -9.05
N VAL A 106 5.76 25.77 -8.25
CA VAL A 106 6.73 24.73 -8.61
C VAL A 106 6.26 23.90 -9.83
N PRO A 107 5.02 23.38 -9.87
CA PRO A 107 4.45 22.75 -11.06
C PRO A 107 4.46 23.65 -12.29
N LEU A 108 3.98 24.89 -12.16
CA LEU A 108 3.91 25.83 -13.29
C LEU A 108 5.29 26.11 -13.88
N THR A 109 6.26 26.43 -13.02
CA THR A 109 7.64 26.68 -13.46
C THR A 109 8.26 25.43 -14.12
N ALA A 110 8.07 24.24 -13.54
CA ALA A 110 8.56 22.99 -14.13
C ALA A 110 7.94 22.70 -15.51
N CYS A 111 6.63 22.92 -15.68
CA CYS A 111 5.94 22.74 -16.96
C CYS A 111 6.44 23.71 -18.03
N ARG A 112 6.55 25.00 -17.69
CA ARG A 112 7.01 26.04 -18.61
C ARG A 112 8.48 25.81 -19.01
N ILE A 113 9.33 25.43 -18.07
CA ILE A 113 10.73 25.06 -18.34
C ILE A 113 10.80 23.83 -19.25
N TYR A 114 10.01 22.79 -18.97
CA TYR A 114 9.92 21.61 -19.82
C TYR A 114 9.50 21.98 -21.26
N LYS A 115 8.40 22.73 -21.43
CA LYS A 115 7.95 23.19 -22.75
C LYS A 115 9.03 24.00 -23.46
N CYS A 116 9.65 24.95 -22.77
CA CYS A 116 10.72 25.77 -23.34
C CYS A 116 11.90 24.93 -23.83
N LEU A 117 12.37 23.97 -23.02
CA LEU A 117 13.49 23.10 -23.38
C LEU A 117 13.19 22.26 -24.63
N PHE A 118 11.99 21.69 -24.75
CA PHE A 118 11.63 20.81 -25.87
C PHE A 118 11.14 21.56 -27.13
N THR A 119 10.76 22.84 -27.03
CA THR A 119 10.45 23.69 -28.21
C THR A 119 11.69 24.16 -28.98
N GLY A 120 12.89 24.08 -28.38
CA GLY A 120 14.17 24.13 -29.10
C GLY A 120 14.60 25.48 -29.69
N SER A 121 13.98 26.60 -29.33
CA SER A 121 14.37 27.93 -29.85
C SER A 121 15.16 28.76 -28.80
N VAL A 122 16.27 29.38 -29.22
CA VAL A 122 17.07 30.29 -28.36
C VAL A 122 16.26 31.54 -27.98
N SER A 123 15.33 31.96 -28.85
CA SER A 123 14.33 33.00 -28.56
C SER A 123 13.42 32.64 -27.39
N SER A 124 12.98 31.38 -27.27
CA SER A 124 12.13 30.91 -26.16
C SER A 124 12.87 30.91 -24.82
N LEU A 125 14.19 30.66 -24.80
CA LEU A 125 15.01 30.77 -23.59
C LEU A 125 15.16 32.24 -23.12
N LEU A 126 15.19 33.18 -24.06
CA LEU A 126 15.28 34.62 -23.76
C LEU A 126 13.92 35.19 -23.31
N THR A 127 12.78 34.65 -23.77
CA THR A 127 11.44 35.04 -23.32
C THR A 127 10.94 34.28 -22.09
N LEU A 128 11.66 33.24 -21.65
CA LEU A 128 11.30 32.37 -20.51
C LEU A 128 10.85 33.12 -19.25
N PRO A 129 11.51 34.22 -18.81
CA PRO A 129 11.04 34.99 -17.64
C PRO A 129 9.66 35.65 -17.84
N LEU A 130 9.35 36.07 -19.07
CA LEU A 130 8.08 36.68 -19.43
C LEU A 130 6.99 35.62 -19.65
N ASP A 131 7.32 34.50 -20.27
CA ASP A 131 6.41 33.36 -20.46
C ASP A 131 6.06 32.63 -19.15
N MET A 132 6.96 32.68 -18.15
CA MET A 132 6.71 32.13 -16.81
C MET A 132 5.62 32.90 -16.04
N LEU A 133 5.38 34.17 -16.41
CA LEU A 133 4.35 35.03 -15.83
C LEU A 133 3.04 35.04 -16.64
N SER A 134 2.96 34.30 -17.74
CA SER A 134 1.74 34.22 -18.56
C SER A 134 0.62 33.46 -17.85
N THR A 135 -0.56 34.07 -17.79
CA THR A 135 -1.77 33.52 -17.14
C THR A 135 -2.59 32.60 -18.03
N GLU A 136 -2.18 32.38 -19.28
CA GLU A 136 -2.90 31.52 -20.21
C GLU A 136 -2.76 30.03 -19.84
N ASN A 137 -3.88 29.30 -19.83
CA ASN A 137 -3.94 27.85 -19.55
C ASN A 137 -3.31 27.41 -18.20
N LEU A 138 -3.35 28.27 -17.18
CA LEU A 138 -2.70 28.06 -15.88
C LEU A 138 -3.08 26.71 -15.24
N LEU A 139 -4.35 26.30 -15.30
CA LEU A 139 -4.80 25.03 -14.73
C LEU A 139 -4.20 23.83 -15.47
N ALA A 140 -4.22 23.82 -16.81
CA ALA A 140 -3.67 22.73 -17.60
C ALA A 140 -2.15 22.61 -17.43
N ASP A 141 -1.45 23.74 -17.40
CA ASP A 141 -0.01 23.79 -17.20
C ASP A 141 0.40 23.41 -15.79
N CYS A 142 -0.40 23.77 -14.79
CA CYS A 142 -0.21 23.33 -13.41
C CYS A 142 -0.37 21.81 -13.29
N LEU A 143 -1.43 21.22 -13.88
CA LEU A 143 -1.64 19.78 -13.86
C LEU A 143 -0.52 19.01 -14.58
N GLN A 144 -0.12 19.47 -15.77
CA GLN A 144 1.02 18.90 -16.50
C GLN A 144 2.33 19.08 -15.72
N GLY A 145 2.49 20.23 -15.08
CA GLY A 145 3.60 20.53 -14.18
C GLY A 145 3.67 19.62 -12.97
N CYS A 146 2.54 19.29 -12.36
CA CYS A 146 2.46 18.36 -11.24
C CYS A 146 2.96 16.99 -11.66
N PHE A 147 2.62 16.55 -12.88
CA PHE A 147 3.17 15.32 -13.45
C PHE A 147 4.68 15.40 -13.65
N VAL A 148 5.20 16.48 -14.24
CA VAL A 148 6.65 16.68 -14.44
C VAL A 148 7.39 16.68 -13.10
N VAL A 149 6.90 17.42 -12.09
CA VAL A 149 7.49 17.48 -10.75
C VAL A 149 7.44 16.11 -10.05
N THR A 150 6.35 15.37 -10.23
CA THR A 150 6.25 14.01 -9.69
C THR A 150 7.31 13.11 -10.32
N CYS A 151 7.51 13.19 -11.64
CA CYS A 151 8.55 12.42 -12.34
C CYS A 151 9.97 12.81 -11.88
N THR A 152 10.28 14.10 -11.71
CA THR A 152 11.60 14.55 -11.24
C THR A 152 11.85 14.17 -9.78
N LEU A 153 10.83 14.24 -8.91
CA LEU A 153 10.92 13.78 -7.53
C LEU A 153 11.13 12.26 -7.45
N CYS A 154 10.38 11.48 -8.25
CA CYS A 154 10.58 10.04 -8.36
C CYS A 154 12.01 9.71 -8.84
N ALA A 155 12.53 10.44 -9.83
CA ALA A 155 13.91 10.28 -10.29
C ALA A 155 14.93 10.63 -9.18
N PHE A 156 14.72 11.72 -8.44
CA PHE A 156 15.58 12.11 -7.32
C PHE A 156 15.61 11.04 -6.23
N ILE A 157 14.45 10.59 -5.77
CA ILE A 157 14.32 9.52 -4.77
C ILE A 157 14.99 8.23 -5.28
N SER A 158 14.79 7.87 -6.56
CA SER A 158 15.42 6.70 -7.16
C SER A 158 16.95 6.79 -7.16
N LEU A 159 17.53 7.97 -7.39
CA LEU A 159 18.98 8.17 -7.34
C LEU A 159 19.52 8.10 -5.91
N VAL A 160 18.83 8.72 -4.95
CA VAL A 160 19.21 8.66 -3.52
C VAL A 160 19.20 7.21 -3.05
N TRP A 161 18.14 6.48 -3.39
CA TRP A 161 18.02 5.06 -3.07
C TRP A 161 19.07 4.22 -3.80
N LEU A 162 19.35 4.47 -5.08
CA LEU A 162 20.41 3.78 -5.83
C LEU A 162 21.79 4.02 -5.19
N ARG A 163 22.08 5.25 -4.75
CA ARG A 163 23.30 5.56 -4.00
C ARG A 163 23.39 4.73 -2.73
N GLU A 164 22.32 4.70 -1.94
CA GLU A 164 22.25 3.89 -0.71
C GLU A 164 22.53 2.41 -0.99
N GLN A 165 21.96 1.87 -2.08
CA GLN A 165 22.24 0.50 -2.51
C GLN A 165 23.70 0.26 -2.90
N ILE A 166 24.35 1.22 -3.57
CA ILE A 166 25.79 1.14 -3.91
C ILE A 166 26.66 1.20 -2.65
N VAL A 167 26.25 2.00 -1.66
CA VAL A 167 26.99 2.15 -0.39
C VAL A 167 26.86 0.89 0.48
N HIS A 168 25.67 0.32 0.62
CA HIS A 168 25.45 -0.89 1.44
C HIS A 168 25.87 -2.20 0.74
N GLY A 169 25.65 -2.31 -0.57
CA GLY A 169 25.99 -3.51 -1.36
C GLY A 169 27.46 -3.57 -1.79
N GLY A 170 28.19 -2.48 -1.61
CA GLY A 170 29.56 -2.30 -2.11
C GLY A 170 29.59 -1.96 -3.62
N PRO A 171 30.59 -1.18 -4.07
CA PRO A 171 30.75 -0.89 -5.48
C PRO A 171 31.14 -2.15 -6.26
N PRO A 172 30.81 -2.24 -7.56
CA PRO A 172 31.20 -3.40 -8.35
C PRO A 172 32.73 -3.48 -8.49
N ASN A 173 33.28 -4.70 -8.52
CA ASN A 173 34.72 -4.98 -8.51
C ASN A 173 35.52 -4.31 -9.64
N TRP A 174 34.88 -3.91 -10.73
CA TRP A 174 35.54 -3.19 -11.83
C TRP A 174 35.65 -1.68 -11.59
N LEU A 175 34.91 -1.13 -10.62
CA LEU A 175 34.93 0.28 -10.23
C LEU A 175 36.03 0.58 -9.19
N GLU A 176 36.33 -0.37 -8.30
CA GLU A 176 37.44 -0.29 -7.35
C GLU A 176 38.57 -1.23 -7.77
N HIS A 177 39.67 -0.67 -8.25
CA HIS A 177 40.96 -1.36 -8.40
C HIS A 177 42.01 -0.53 -7.66
N ASN A 178 42.04 -0.66 -6.33
CA ASN A 178 43.21 -0.33 -5.52
C ASN A 178 43.58 -1.56 -4.69
N HIS A 179 44.87 -1.90 -4.70
CA HIS A 179 45.46 -3.07 -4.07
C HIS A 179 45.11 -3.21 -2.57
N GLN A 180 44.54 -4.35 -2.19
CA GLN A 180 44.85 -4.98 -0.91
C GLN A 180 45.47 -6.34 -1.25
N PRO A 181 46.75 -6.61 -0.88
CA PRO A 181 47.31 -7.94 -1.03
C PRO A 181 46.51 -8.92 -0.15
N PRO A 182 46.33 -10.18 -0.59
CA PRO A 182 45.59 -11.17 0.18
C PRO A 182 46.29 -11.38 1.53
N ALA A 183 45.54 -11.20 2.63
CA ALA A 183 45.99 -11.63 3.94
C ALA A 183 46.28 -13.14 3.89
N PRO A 184 47.43 -13.62 4.39
CA PRO A 184 47.73 -15.04 4.36
C PRO A 184 46.74 -15.82 5.23
N HIS A 185 46.27 -16.93 4.68
CA HIS A 185 45.37 -17.90 5.31
C HIS A 185 45.73 -18.19 6.78
N GLN A 186 44.76 -18.00 7.68
CA GLN A 186 44.69 -18.76 8.93
C GLN A 186 43.42 -19.61 8.90
N PRO A 187 43.51 -20.93 9.09
CA PRO A 187 42.34 -21.78 9.24
C PRO A 187 41.81 -21.72 10.68
N ASP A 188 40.49 -21.85 10.78
CA ASP A 188 39.72 -22.25 11.96
C ASP A 188 39.92 -21.45 13.27
N GLN A 189 38.93 -20.60 13.58
CA GLN A 189 38.41 -20.44 14.95
C GLN A 189 37.04 -19.74 14.95
N ALA A 190 36.00 -20.53 14.69
CA ALA A 190 34.68 -20.25 15.24
C ALA A 190 34.69 -20.75 16.69
N GLU A 191 34.87 -19.84 17.65
CA GLU A 191 34.45 -19.90 19.06
C GLU A 191 35.32 -18.95 19.88
N ARG A 192 34.70 -17.87 20.41
CA ARG A 192 35.00 -17.17 21.68
C ARG A 192 34.67 -15.68 21.57
N ASN A 193 33.38 -15.36 21.67
CA ASN A 193 32.92 -14.04 22.11
C ASN A 193 32.23 -14.20 23.46
N GLU A 194 33.04 -14.44 24.48
CA GLU A 194 32.75 -14.03 25.85
C GLU A 194 34.08 -13.61 26.49
N VAL A 195 34.00 -12.58 27.34
CA VAL A 195 34.96 -12.14 28.38
C VAL A 195 35.66 -10.79 28.14
N SER A 196 35.06 -9.79 28.78
CA SER A 196 35.65 -8.72 29.61
C SER A 196 36.61 -7.68 29.01
N CYS A 197 36.14 -6.42 29.00
CA CYS A 197 36.99 -5.25 29.12
C CYS A 197 37.21 -4.95 30.62
N ILE A 198 38.35 -5.36 31.18
CA ILE A 198 38.91 -4.76 32.40
C ILE A 198 40.37 -4.40 32.07
N ALA A 199 40.65 -3.11 31.95
CA ALA A 199 42.03 -2.60 31.89
C ALA A 199 42.57 -2.41 33.32
N PRO A 200 43.86 -2.62 33.58
CA PRO A 200 44.45 -2.42 34.90
C PRO A 200 44.64 -0.92 35.19
N LEU A 201 44.24 -0.50 36.40
CA LEU A 201 44.51 0.84 36.94
C LEU A 201 46.01 1.00 37.24
N PRO A 202 46.65 2.12 36.86
CA PRO A 202 48.00 2.42 37.31
C PRO A 202 48.01 3.12 38.68
N ASN A 203 49.08 2.85 39.42
CA ASN A 203 49.37 3.22 40.80
C ASN A 203 49.45 4.77 40.99
N PRO A 204 48.93 5.36 42.08
CA PRO A 204 48.87 6.80 42.26
C PRO A 204 50.12 7.25 43.01
N ASN A 205 51.22 7.53 42.33
CA ASN A 205 52.36 8.30 42.89
C ASN A 205 53.36 8.66 41.79
N THR A 206 53.10 9.73 41.05
CA THR A 206 54.12 10.70 40.57
C THR A 206 53.39 11.88 39.94
N GLY A 207 53.65 13.08 40.44
CA GLY A 207 52.96 14.31 40.05
C GLY A 207 53.55 14.96 38.80
N SER A 208 52.68 15.45 37.92
CA SER A 208 52.68 16.81 37.33
C SER A 208 51.68 16.88 36.16
N PRO A 209 50.81 17.91 36.07
CA PRO A 209 49.75 17.97 35.08
C PRO A 209 50.17 18.86 33.91
N SER A 210 50.69 18.30 32.80
CA SER A 210 50.83 19.08 31.54
C SER A 210 51.16 18.29 30.26
N LYS A 211 51.09 16.95 30.25
CA LYS A 211 51.46 16.16 29.04
C LYS A 211 50.48 15.04 28.66
N LEU A 212 49.21 15.11 29.09
CA LEU A 212 48.18 14.15 28.67
C LEU A 212 47.35 14.63 27.46
N ASP A 213 47.40 15.91 27.11
CA ASP A 213 46.58 16.48 26.03
C ASP A 213 47.21 16.33 24.63
N THR A 214 48.51 16.07 24.53
CA THR A 214 49.22 16.05 23.23
C THR A 214 49.17 14.69 22.52
N TYR A 215 49.03 13.58 23.24
CA TYR A 215 48.95 12.25 22.63
C TYR A 215 47.53 11.83 22.23
N LEU A 216 46.50 12.42 22.85
CA LEU A 216 45.11 12.24 22.42
C LEU A 216 44.79 13.06 21.16
N PHE A 217 45.50 14.17 20.93
CA PHE A 217 45.29 15.04 19.77
C PHE A 217 45.92 14.49 18.48
N LEU A 218 47.05 13.76 18.55
CA LEU A 218 47.68 13.17 17.37
C LEU A 218 46.98 11.90 16.86
N CYS A 219 46.36 11.11 17.75
CA CYS A 219 45.61 9.90 17.35
C CYS A 219 44.27 10.26 16.67
N VAL A 220 43.69 11.41 17.01
CA VAL A 220 42.47 11.95 16.36
C VAL A 220 42.78 12.52 14.97
N TRP A 221 43.98 13.06 14.73
CA TRP A 221 44.33 13.68 13.44
C TRP A 221 44.75 12.67 12.35
N TRP A 222 45.43 11.57 12.70
CA TRP A 222 45.82 10.54 11.71
C TRP A 222 44.73 9.53 11.35
N CYS A 223 43.56 9.58 12.01
CA CYS A 223 42.37 8.82 11.64
C CYS A 223 41.33 9.68 10.91
N ALA A 224 41.67 10.92 10.52
CA ALA A 224 40.70 11.90 10.01
C ALA A 224 40.71 12.07 8.48
N GLU A 225 41.55 11.34 7.72
CA GLU A 225 41.64 11.54 6.26
C GLU A 225 41.13 10.39 5.38
N ASP A 226 40.60 9.31 5.97
CA ASP A 226 39.86 8.31 5.20
C ASP A 226 38.72 7.70 6.03
N LEU A 227 37.50 7.81 5.48
CA LEU A 227 36.26 7.15 5.89
C LEU A 227 35.60 7.57 7.22
N ASN A 228 34.81 8.66 7.17
CA ASN A 228 33.47 8.63 7.78
C ASN A 228 32.54 9.66 7.10
N TRP A 229 31.99 9.29 5.93
CA TRP A 229 30.86 10.02 5.34
C TRP A 229 29.63 9.79 6.24
N ASN A 230 29.38 10.71 7.16
CA ASN A 230 28.27 10.64 8.13
C ASN A 230 26.91 10.63 7.40
N ALA A 231 26.27 9.45 7.32
CA ALA A 231 24.86 9.32 6.95
C ALA A 231 23.91 10.03 7.96
N LEU A 232 24.41 10.31 9.17
CA LEU A 232 23.68 10.96 10.27
C LEU A 232 23.42 12.47 10.03
N GLU A 233 24.19 13.14 9.15
CA GLU A 233 23.95 14.56 8.84
C GLU A 233 22.73 14.77 7.94
N TRP A 234 22.33 13.76 7.15
CA TRP A 234 21.14 13.83 6.29
C TRP A 234 19.84 13.47 7.01
N ASP A 235 19.87 12.54 7.98
CA ASP A 235 18.71 12.33 8.88
C ASP A 235 18.42 13.60 9.68
N ARG A 236 19.47 14.32 10.08
CA ARG A 236 19.34 15.62 10.72
C ARG A 236 18.88 16.71 9.73
N ALA A 237 19.25 16.66 8.45
CA ALA A 237 18.70 17.55 7.42
C ALA A 237 17.22 17.26 7.11
N ALA A 238 16.78 16.00 7.22
CA ALA A 238 15.39 15.58 7.09
C ALA A 238 14.55 15.94 8.33
N GLU A 239 15.13 15.92 9.53
CA GLU A 239 14.50 16.44 10.76
C GLU A 239 14.56 17.97 10.85
N GLU A 240 15.59 18.64 10.30
CA GLU A 240 15.68 20.11 10.20
C GLU A 240 14.78 20.69 9.08
N LEU A 241 14.16 19.83 8.28
CA LEU A 241 13.04 20.11 7.36
C LEU A 241 11.70 20.27 8.11
N THR A 242 11.71 20.71 9.38
CA THR A 242 10.50 21.24 10.01
C THR A 242 9.96 22.41 9.19
N TRP A 243 8.70 22.32 8.79
CA TRP A 243 7.97 23.26 7.93
C TRP A 243 8.04 24.74 8.33
N GLU A 244 8.54 25.07 9.51
CA GLU A 244 8.65 26.44 10.04
C GLU A 244 9.77 27.29 9.40
N ARG A 245 10.69 26.70 8.60
CA ARG A 245 11.77 27.43 7.90
C ARG A 245 11.64 27.54 6.38
N VAL A 246 10.46 27.31 5.82
CA VAL A 246 10.21 27.47 4.36
C VAL A 246 10.14 28.97 4.00
N ARG A 247 11.30 29.57 3.71
CA ARG A 247 11.45 30.89 3.08
C ARG A 247 11.67 30.73 1.57
N ASP A 248 11.43 31.80 0.81
CA ASP A 248 11.56 31.89 -0.66
C ASP A 248 12.86 31.29 -1.24
N GLU A 249 13.95 31.28 -0.46
CA GLU A 249 15.25 30.69 -0.85
C GLU A 249 15.16 29.18 -1.19
N HIS A 250 14.31 28.41 -0.49
CA HIS A 250 14.20 26.97 -0.75
C HIS A 250 13.35 26.64 -1.98
N VAL A 251 12.36 27.49 -2.33
CA VAL A 251 11.57 27.32 -3.57
C VAL A 251 12.47 27.48 -4.78
N PHE A 252 13.39 28.46 -4.74
CA PHE A 252 14.40 28.63 -5.78
C PHE A 252 15.29 27.38 -5.92
N TRP A 253 15.82 26.84 -4.82
CA TRP A 253 16.59 25.59 -4.85
C TRP A 253 15.81 24.42 -5.44
N VAL A 254 14.53 24.27 -5.10
CA VAL A 254 13.65 23.23 -5.64
C VAL A 254 13.44 23.41 -7.15
N VAL A 255 13.20 24.64 -7.61
CA VAL A 255 13.05 24.95 -9.04
C VAL A 255 14.36 24.71 -9.79
N SER A 256 15.51 25.14 -9.26
CA SER A 256 16.83 24.88 -9.84
C SER A 256 17.17 23.40 -9.91
N LEU A 257 16.88 22.65 -8.84
CA LEU A 257 17.09 21.20 -8.81
C LEU A 257 16.19 20.50 -9.84
N ASN A 258 14.90 20.87 -9.91
CA ASN A 258 13.99 20.34 -10.93
C ASN A 258 14.49 20.63 -12.34
N THR A 259 14.97 21.85 -12.59
CA THR A 259 15.52 22.27 -13.89
C THR A 259 16.73 21.41 -14.26
N LEU A 260 17.66 21.20 -13.31
CA LEU A 260 18.83 20.35 -13.50
C LEU A 260 18.42 18.91 -13.83
N PHE A 261 17.44 18.35 -13.12
CA PHE A 261 16.94 17.01 -13.37
C PHE A 261 16.29 16.85 -14.75
N ILE A 262 15.46 17.81 -15.16
CA ILE A 262 14.86 17.83 -16.50
C ILE A 262 15.97 17.91 -17.55
N LEU A 263 16.98 18.74 -17.34
CA LEU A 263 18.10 18.89 -18.27
C LEU A 263 18.91 17.59 -18.41
N VAL A 264 19.32 16.99 -17.29
CA VAL A 264 20.20 15.82 -17.27
C VAL A 264 19.47 14.54 -17.69
N PHE A 265 18.24 14.31 -17.21
CA PHE A 265 17.52 13.04 -17.41
C PHE A 265 16.45 13.08 -18.50
N ALA A 266 16.02 14.24 -18.99
CA ALA A 266 15.06 14.30 -20.09
C ALA A 266 15.67 14.91 -21.35
N PHE A 267 16.20 16.14 -21.25
CA PHE A 267 16.69 16.90 -22.39
C PHE A 267 17.95 16.28 -23.02
N CYS A 268 19.00 15.99 -22.24
CA CYS A 268 20.25 15.45 -22.76
C CYS A 268 20.06 14.11 -23.51
N PRO A 269 19.39 13.09 -22.94
CA PRO A 269 19.12 11.84 -23.66
C PRO A 269 18.27 12.07 -24.91
N TYR A 270 17.21 12.88 -24.84
CA TYR A 270 16.36 13.16 -25.99
C TYR A 270 17.16 13.73 -27.17
N HIS A 271 17.97 14.77 -26.95
CA HIS A 271 18.73 15.39 -28.02
C HIS A 271 19.82 14.47 -28.59
N ILE A 272 20.53 13.71 -27.75
CA ILE A 272 21.49 12.70 -28.22
C ILE A 272 20.78 11.68 -29.14
N GLY A 273 19.60 11.24 -28.75
CA GLY A 273 18.76 10.35 -29.55
C GLY A 273 18.30 10.99 -30.86
N HIS A 274 17.72 12.18 -30.79
CA HIS A 274 17.23 12.93 -31.95
C HIS A 274 18.34 13.17 -32.99
N PHE A 275 19.50 13.68 -32.58
CA PHE A 275 20.65 13.86 -33.48
C PHE A 275 21.08 12.55 -34.16
N SER A 276 20.93 11.43 -33.47
CA SER A 276 21.29 10.12 -34.00
C SER A 276 20.22 9.58 -34.96
N VAL A 277 18.93 9.82 -34.69
CA VAL A 277 17.83 9.48 -35.62
C VAL A 277 17.98 10.25 -36.93
N VAL A 278 18.23 11.56 -36.85
CA VAL A 278 18.52 12.41 -38.01
C VAL A 278 19.79 11.93 -38.74
N GLY A 279 20.87 11.68 -38.00
CA GLY A 279 22.15 11.24 -38.57
C GLY A 279 22.10 9.88 -39.26
N LEU A 280 21.22 8.97 -38.83
CA LEU A 280 21.02 7.64 -39.44
C LEU A 280 19.92 7.63 -40.52
N GLY A 281 19.22 8.75 -40.75
CA GLY A 281 18.11 8.83 -41.71
C GLY A 281 16.88 8.00 -41.31
N LEU A 282 16.67 7.79 -40.00
CA LEU A 282 15.57 6.96 -39.47
C LEU A 282 14.31 7.78 -39.14
N GLU A 283 14.25 9.05 -39.55
CA GLU A 283 13.16 9.96 -39.17
C GLU A 283 11.77 9.46 -39.58
N GLU A 284 11.62 8.89 -40.78
CA GLU A 284 10.34 8.40 -41.27
C GLU A 284 9.82 7.24 -40.41
N ASN A 285 10.67 6.23 -40.15
CA ASN A 285 10.31 5.07 -39.32
C ASN A 285 9.94 5.45 -37.88
N VAL A 286 10.57 6.50 -37.34
CA VAL A 286 10.30 6.96 -35.97
C VAL A 286 9.06 7.84 -35.92
N LYS A 287 8.82 8.69 -36.93
CA LYS A 287 7.58 9.49 -37.05
C LYS A 287 6.36 8.63 -37.30
N ASP A 288 6.52 7.52 -38.03
CA ASP A 288 5.47 6.51 -38.21
C ASP A 288 5.13 5.80 -36.89
N SER A 289 6.06 5.82 -35.92
CA SER A 289 5.74 5.40 -34.56
C SER A 289 4.99 6.52 -33.83
N HIS A 290 3.78 6.23 -33.34
CA HIS A 290 2.97 7.15 -32.51
C HIS A 290 3.68 7.66 -31.23
N PHE A 291 4.90 7.18 -30.95
CA PHE A 291 5.72 7.47 -29.76
C PHE A 291 7.15 7.94 -30.08
N ASP A 292 7.31 8.80 -31.09
CA ASP A 292 8.61 9.40 -31.50
C ASP A 292 9.46 9.86 -30.29
N GLY A 293 8.88 10.64 -29.37
CA GLY A 293 9.57 11.15 -28.19
C GLY A 293 10.10 10.07 -27.22
N LEU A 294 9.38 8.96 -27.06
CA LEU A 294 9.82 7.87 -26.19
C LEU A 294 10.93 7.04 -26.86
N LEU A 295 10.79 6.77 -28.16
CA LEU A 295 11.77 5.98 -28.89
C LEU A 295 13.10 6.71 -29.03
N THR A 296 13.04 8.01 -29.35
CA THR A 296 14.22 8.90 -29.41
C THR A 296 14.93 9.01 -28.05
N THR A 297 14.20 9.18 -26.94
CA THR A 297 14.81 9.22 -25.60
C THR A 297 15.48 7.90 -25.22
N ILE A 298 14.84 6.75 -25.46
CA ILE A 298 15.44 5.43 -25.17
C ILE A 298 16.72 5.22 -25.99
N LEU A 299 16.68 5.53 -27.29
CA LEU A 299 17.86 5.47 -28.15
C LEU A 299 18.98 6.36 -27.60
N GLY A 300 18.64 7.58 -27.19
CA GLY A 300 19.58 8.51 -26.58
C GLY A 300 20.23 8.00 -25.30
N TYR A 301 19.47 7.34 -24.42
CA TYR A 301 20.02 6.69 -23.23
C TYR A 301 20.95 5.52 -23.56
N ILE A 302 20.63 4.70 -24.57
CA ILE A 302 21.49 3.62 -25.03
C ILE A 302 22.82 4.18 -25.55
N LEU A 303 22.76 5.23 -26.35
CA LEU A 303 23.95 5.90 -26.89
C LEU A 303 24.75 6.62 -25.80
N LEU A 304 24.09 7.24 -24.83
CA LEU A 304 24.74 7.85 -23.66
C LEU A 304 25.46 6.78 -22.83
N ALA A 305 24.85 5.62 -22.60
CA ALA A 305 25.50 4.49 -21.91
C ALA A 305 26.74 3.99 -22.69
N ALA A 306 26.63 3.88 -24.02
CA ALA A 306 27.73 3.50 -24.90
C ALA A 306 28.87 4.55 -24.89
N ALA A 307 28.53 5.85 -24.88
CA ALA A 307 29.52 6.92 -24.78
C ALA A 307 30.22 6.89 -23.41
N LEU A 308 29.48 6.73 -22.31
CA LEU A 308 30.05 6.66 -20.96
C LEU A 308 30.99 5.47 -20.78
N ILE A 309 30.66 4.29 -21.35
CA ILE A 309 31.56 3.12 -21.27
C ILE A 309 32.83 3.34 -22.11
N VAL A 310 32.74 3.97 -23.28
CA VAL A 310 33.92 4.34 -24.09
C VAL A 310 34.78 5.39 -23.39
N CYS A 311 34.18 6.42 -22.79
CA CYS A 311 34.91 7.41 -22.01
C CYS A 311 35.56 6.78 -20.77
N HIS A 312 34.90 5.83 -20.12
CA HIS A 312 35.45 5.09 -18.98
C HIS A 312 36.68 4.25 -19.38
N THR A 313 36.63 3.55 -20.52
CA THR A 313 37.78 2.79 -21.02
C THR A 313 38.94 3.70 -21.40
N LEU A 314 38.67 4.83 -22.09
CA LEU A 314 39.68 5.84 -22.41
C LEU A 314 40.31 6.46 -21.15
N ALA A 315 39.52 6.83 -20.14
CA ALA A 315 40.03 7.35 -18.87
C ALA A 315 40.88 6.31 -18.11
N SER A 316 40.56 5.02 -18.27
CA SER A 316 41.36 3.92 -17.73
C SER A 316 42.72 3.80 -18.44
N LEU A 317 42.79 4.06 -19.74
CA LEU A 317 44.05 4.09 -20.49
C LEU A 317 44.93 5.27 -20.05
N VAL A 318 44.33 6.44 -19.80
CA VAL A 318 45.03 7.67 -19.39
C VAL A 318 45.34 7.72 -17.88
N ARG A 319 44.93 6.71 -17.10
CA ARG A 319 45.13 6.59 -15.63
C ARG A 319 44.53 7.74 -14.79
N PHE A 320 43.52 8.45 -15.30
CA PHE A 320 42.79 9.45 -14.52
C PHE A 320 41.78 8.80 -13.55
N GLN A 321 42.26 8.44 -12.36
CA GLN A 321 41.51 7.72 -11.32
C GLN A 321 40.17 8.39 -10.95
N LYS A 322 40.14 9.71 -10.71
CA LYS A 322 38.92 10.43 -10.31
C LYS A 322 37.87 10.47 -11.42
N SER A 323 38.28 10.79 -12.65
CA SER A 323 37.38 10.83 -13.82
C SER A 323 36.84 9.44 -14.17
N ARG A 324 37.69 8.42 -14.11
CA ARG A 324 37.28 7.01 -14.28
C ARG A 324 36.17 6.62 -13.29
N ARG A 325 36.35 6.93 -12.00
CA ARG A 325 35.34 6.62 -10.98
C ARG A 325 34.01 7.34 -11.24
N LEU A 326 34.07 8.63 -11.58
CA LEU A 326 32.87 9.42 -11.90
C LEU A 326 32.11 8.86 -13.10
N LEU A 327 32.81 8.59 -14.22
CA LEU A 327 32.22 8.02 -15.43
C LEU A 327 31.62 6.63 -15.19
N GLY A 328 32.27 5.81 -14.35
CA GLY A 328 31.77 4.50 -13.95
C GLY A 328 30.46 4.59 -13.14
N VAL A 329 30.37 5.53 -12.19
CA VAL A 329 29.13 5.76 -11.43
C VAL A 329 28.02 6.30 -12.34
N CYS A 330 28.31 7.26 -13.22
CA CYS A 330 27.33 7.77 -14.20
C CYS A 330 26.82 6.65 -15.12
N TYR A 331 27.70 5.76 -15.58
CA TYR A 331 27.30 4.60 -16.37
C TYR A 331 26.39 3.65 -15.56
N ILE A 332 26.69 3.37 -14.29
CA ILE A 332 25.83 2.54 -13.44
C ILE A 332 24.43 3.15 -13.32
N VAL A 333 24.33 4.47 -13.10
CA VAL A 333 23.04 5.18 -13.02
C VAL A 333 22.24 4.98 -14.30
N VAL A 334 22.82 5.29 -15.46
CA VAL A 334 22.14 5.14 -16.77
C VAL A 334 21.77 3.67 -17.05
N LYS A 335 22.69 2.74 -16.76
CA LYS A 335 22.49 1.30 -16.94
C LYS A 335 21.33 0.79 -16.11
N VAL A 336 21.28 1.12 -14.81
CA VAL A 336 20.21 0.66 -13.91
C VAL A 336 18.87 1.25 -14.35
N SER A 337 18.81 2.54 -14.71
CA SER A 337 17.59 3.16 -15.24
C SER A 337 17.07 2.46 -16.50
N LEU A 338 17.94 2.14 -17.46
CA LEU A 338 17.58 1.39 -18.66
C LEU A 338 17.07 -0.02 -18.36
N LEU A 339 17.72 -0.74 -17.44
CA LEU A 339 17.30 -2.08 -17.02
C LEU A 339 15.95 -2.05 -16.30
N VAL A 340 15.69 -1.02 -15.49
CA VAL A 340 14.38 -0.82 -14.84
C VAL A 340 13.29 -0.55 -15.86
N VAL A 341 13.50 0.30 -16.86
CA VAL A 341 12.53 0.53 -17.95
C VAL A 341 12.27 -0.76 -18.74
N MET A 342 13.31 -1.55 -18.98
CA MET A 342 13.17 -2.85 -19.65
C MET A 342 12.37 -3.85 -18.82
N GLU A 343 12.65 -4.01 -17.52
CA GLU A 343 12.01 -5.02 -16.66
C GLU A 343 10.61 -4.61 -16.15
N ILE A 344 10.38 -3.33 -15.82
CA ILE A 344 9.11 -2.83 -15.26
C ILE A 344 8.21 -2.24 -16.36
N GLY A 345 8.77 -1.65 -17.42
CA GLY A 345 7.99 -1.09 -18.52
C GLY A 345 7.74 -2.11 -19.63
N LEU A 346 8.81 -2.54 -20.30
CA LEU A 346 8.73 -3.33 -21.53
C LEU A 346 8.28 -4.77 -21.29
N PHE A 347 8.83 -5.47 -20.28
CA PHE A 347 8.49 -6.87 -20.02
C PHE A 347 6.97 -7.10 -19.79
N PRO A 348 6.29 -6.35 -18.90
CA PRO A 348 4.85 -6.48 -18.73
C PRO A 348 4.07 -6.08 -19.98
N MET A 349 4.50 -5.03 -20.68
CA MET A 349 3.86 -4.62 -21.93
C MET A 349 3.86 -5.74 -22.97
N ILE A 350 5.01 -6.39 -23.23
CA ILE A 350 5.08 -7.53 -24.15
C ILE A 350 4.18 -8.68 -23.68
N CYS A 351 4.16 -8.98 -22.38
CA CYS A 351 3.25 -10.00 -21.84
C CYS A 351 1.77 -9.63 -22.07
N GLY A 352 1.41 -8.35 -21.92
CA GLY A 352 0.07 -7.85 -22.20
C GLY A 352 -0.33 -8.03 -23.67
N TRP A 353 0.56 -7.71 -24.61
CA TRP A 353 0.33 -7.96 -26.04
C TRP A 353 0.15 -9.45 -26.35
N TRP A 354 0.95 -10.33 -25.74
CA TRP A 354 0.77 -11.78 -25.89
C TRP A 354 -0.61 -12.23 -25.40
N LEU A 355 -1.08 -11.70 -24.27
CA LEU A 355 -2.42 -12.01 -23.74
C LEU A 355 -3.52 -11.50 -24.67
N ASP A 356 -3.46 -10.26 -25.14
CA ASP A 356 -4.49 -9.69 -26.05
C ASP A 356 -4.56 -10.50 -27.35
N ILE A 357 -3.43 -10.70 -28.04
CA ILE A 357 -3.36 -11.47 -29.30
C ILE A 357 -3.91 -12.89 -29.12
N CYS A 358 -3.59 -13.56 -28.01
CA CYS A 358 -4.09 -14.91 -27.72
C CYS A 358 -5.59 -14.93 -27.38
N SER A 359 -6.16 -13.80 -26.95
CA SER A 359 -7.56 -13.66 -26.54
C SER A 359 -8.49 -13.10 -27.61
N LEU A 360 -8.00 -12.67 -28.78
CA LEU A 360 -8.81 -12.04 -29.83
C LEU A 360 -10.02 -12.88 -30.26
N GLU A 361 -9.80 -14.16 -30.51
CA GLU A 361 -10.88 -15.08 -30.91
C GLU A 361 -11.89 -15.35 -29.80
N MET A 362 -11.55 -15.05 -28.54
CA MET A 362 -12.47 -15.16 -27.42
C MET A 362 -13.55 -14.08 -27.48
N PHE A 363 -13.24 -12.91 -28.03
CA PHE A 363 -14.13 -11.73 -28.08
C PHE A 363 -14.66 -11.40 -29.49
N ASP A 364 -14.49 -12.30 -30.46
CA ASP A 364 -14.79 -12.06 -31.89
C ASP A 364 -14.05 -10.84 -32.50
N ALA A 365 -12.90 -10.48 -31.94
CA ALA A 365 -12.09 -9.38 -32.44
C ALA A 365 -11.02 -9.88 -33.42
N THR A 366 -10.66 -9.04 -34.39
CA THR A 366 -9.55 -9.31 -35.30
C THR A 366 -8.33 -8.43 -34.99
N LEU A 367 -7.16 -8.80 -35.51
CA LEU A 367 -5.96 -7.95 -35.43
C LEU A 367 -6.16 -6.58 -36.09
N LYS A 368 -7.05 -6.50 -37.10
CA LYS A 368 -7.37 -5.23 -37.78
C LYS A 368 -8.14 -4.29 -36.86
N ASP A 369 -9.11 -4.81 -36.12
CA ASP A 369 -9.90 -4.02 -35.16
C ASP A 369 -9.00 -3.49 -34.03
N ARG A 370 -8.02 -4.29 -33.61
CA ARG A 370 -7.01 -3.87 -32.63
C ARG A 370 -6.06 -2.81 -33.17
N LEU A 371 -5.62 -2.93 -34.42
CA LEU A 371 -4.79 -1.91 -35.06
C LEU A 371 -5.55 -0.58 -35.14
N GLN A 372 -6.82 -0.61 -35.55
CA GLN A 372 -7.67 0.59 -35.58
C GLN A 372 -7.88 1.19 -34.18
N SER A 373 -8.06 0.35 -33.16
CA SER A 373 -8.13 0.79 -31.76
C SER A 373 -6.81 1.46 -31.32
N PHE A 374 -5.66 0.87 -31.69
CA PHE A 374 -4.34 1.43 -31.41
C PHE A 374 -4.14 2.78 -32.10
N ASP A 375 -4.52 2.92 -33.37
CA ASP A 375 -4.39 4.20 -34.10
C ASP A 375 -5.32 5.28 -33.55
N SER A 376 -6.51 4.91 -33.06
CA SER A 376 -7.45 5.88 -32.47
C SER A 376 -6.99 6.43 -31.13
N ALA A 377 -6.33 5.61 -30.30
CA ALA A 377 -5.93 5.98 -28.94
C ALA A 377 -4.66 5.23 -28.47
N PRO A 378 -3.49 5.52 -29.06
CA PRO A 378 -2.26 4.72 -28.87
C PRO A 378 -1.77 4.72 -27.43
N GLY A 379 -1.85 5.86 -26.74
CA GLY A 379 -1.45 5.96 -25.33
C GLY A 379 -2.31 5.10 -24.40
N THR A 380 -3.63 5.12 -24.57
CA THR A 380 -4.55 4.36 -23.73
C THR A 380 -4.43 2.86 -23.96
N THR A 381 -4.31 2.44 -25.23
CA THR A 381 -4.13 1.03 -25.57
C THR A 381 -2.81 0.50 -25.01
N MET A 382 -1.70 1.25 -25.16
CA MET A 382 -0.41 0.85 -24.61
C MET A 382 -0.43 0.75 -23.08
N PHE A 383 -1.10 1.69 -22.40
CA PHE A 383 -1.30 1.65 -20.95
C PHE A 383 -2.12 0.44 -20.51
N LEU A 384 -3.21 0.11 -21.20
CA LEU A 384 -4.05 -1.04 -20.87
C LEU A 384 -3.28 -2.36 -21.04
N HIS A 385 -2.52 -2.51 -22.12
CA HIS A 385 -1.66 -3.70 -22.30
C HIS A 385 -0.60 -3.81 -21.21
N TRP A 386 0.06 -2.69 -20.85
CA TRP A 386 0.99 -2.66 -19.73
C TRP A 386 0.34 -3.05 -18.41
N LEU A 387 -0.85 -2.51 -18.11
CA LEU A 387 -1.60 -2.80 -16.89
C LEU A 387 -1.99 -4.28 -16.78
N VAL A 388 -2.60 -4.84 -17.84
CA VAL A 388 -2.98 -6.26 -17.90
C VAL A 388 -1.74 -7.15 -17.79
N GLY A 389 -0.67 -6.78 -18.49
CA GLY A 389 0.62 -7.45 -18.39
C GLY A 389 1.22 -7.43 -16.98
N MET A 390 1.14 -6.30 -16.28
CA MET A 390 1.62 -6.16 -14.90
C MET A 390 0.85 -7.06 -13.94
N VAL A 391 -0.49 -7.07 -14.06
CA VAL A 391 -1.35 -7.94 -13.28
C VAL A 391 -0.99 -9.41 -13.52
N TYR A 392 -0.75 -9.81 -14.78
CA TYR A 392 -0.31 -11.16 -15.11
C TYR A 392 1.04 -11.52 -14.49
N VAL A 393 2.06 -10.65 -14.61
CA VAL A 393 3.38 -10.88 -14.01
C VAL A 393 3.27 -11.02 -12.48
N PHE A 394 2.45 -10.20 -11.83
CA PHE A 394 2.20 -10.27 -10.40
C PHE A 394 1.56 -11.60 -9.97
N TYR A 395 0.51 -12.06 -10.68
CA TYR A 395 -0.13 -13.34 -10.38
C TYR A 395 0.78 -14.53 -10.65
N PHE A 396 1.57 -14.47 -11.73
CA PHE A 396 2.57 -15.50 -12.02
C PHE A 396 3.63 -15.57 -10.91
N ALA A 397 4.18 -14.43 -10.47
CA ALA A 397 5.13 -14.38 -9.36
C ALA A 397 4.53 -14.94 -8.07
N SER A 398 3.28 -14.57 -7.75
CA SER A 398 2.54 -15.11 -6.59
C SER A 398 2.34 -16.63 -6.67
N PHE A 399 2.08 -17.16 -7.87
CA PHE A 399 1.98 -18.59 -8.11
C PHE A 399 3.32 -19.31 -7.91
N ILE A 400 4.43 -18.75 -8.42
CA ILE A 400 5.78 -19.32 -8.19
C ILE A 400 6.11 -19.34 -6.69
N LEU A 401 5.75 -18.29 -5.93
CA LEU A 401 5.93 -18.28 -4.48
C LEU A 401 5.12 -19.40 -3.81
N LEU A 402 3.88 -19.63 -4.23
CA LEU A 402 3.07 -20.74 -3.72
C LEU A 402 3.70 -22.10 -4.07
N LEU A 403 4.21 -22.26 -5.30
CA LEU A 403 4.91 -23.48 -5.70
C LEU A 403 6.15 -23.75 -4.83
N ARG A 404 6.90 -22.71 -4.44
CA ARG A 404 8.06 -22.85 -3.51
C ARG A 404 7.65 -23.33 -2.13
N GLU A 405 6.46 -22.98 -1.66
CA GLU A 405 5.96 -23.44 -0.36
C GLU A 405 5.54 -24.92 -0.38
N VAL A 406 5.22 -25.48 -1.55
CA VAL A 406 4.76 -26.87 -1.71
C VAL A 406 5.86 -27.80 -2.22
N LEU A 407 6.71 -27.32 -3.12
CA LEU A 407 7.81 -28.08 -3.70
C LEU A 407 9.02 -28.08 -2.78
N ARG A 408 9.79 -29.17 -2.82
CA ARG A 408 11.04 -29.32 -2.05
C ARG A 408 12.03 -28.19 -2.39
N PRO A 409 12.74 -27.61 -1.40
CA PRO A 409 13.82 -26.67 -1.65
C PRO A 409 14.85 -27.26 -2.62
N GLY A 410 15.13 -26.59 -3.73
CA GLY A 410 16.07 -27.02 -4.77
C GLY A 410 15.45 -27.54 -6.07
N VAL A 411 14.13 -27.80 -6.13
CA VAL A 411 13.46 -28.15 -7.41
C VAL A 411 13.42 -26.96 -8.35
N LEU A 412 13.05 -25.79 -7.81
CA LEU A 412 13.00 -24.52 -8.52
C LEU A 412 14.33 -23.75 -8.42
N TRP A 413 15.48 -24.46 -8.42
CA TRP A 413 16.79 -23.82 -8.29
C TRP A 413 17.11 -22.84 -9.45
N PHE A 414 16.48 -23.04 -10.61
CA PHE A 414 16.65 -22.19 -11.79
C PHE A 414 15.85 -20.88 -11.72
N LEU A 415 14.78 -20.83 -10.92
CA LEU A 415 14.05 -19.60 -10.60
C LEU A 415 14.69 -18.99 -9.35
N ARG A 416 14.90 -17.68 -9.34
CA ARG A 416 15.39 -16.95 -8.15
C ARG A 416 14.29 -16.85 -7.10
N ASN A 417 14.61 -16.96 -5.81
CA ASN A 417 13.64 -16.71 -4.74
C ASN A 417 13.58 -15.20 -4.47
N LEU A 418 12.42 -14.58 -4.72
CA LEU A 418 12.22 -13.14 -4.49
C LEU A 418 12.09 -12.78 -2.99
N ASN A 419 11.85 -13.77 -2.13
CA ASN A 419 11.65 -13.58 -0.69
C ASN A 419 12.90 -13.88 0.15
N ASP A 420 14.06 -14.13 -0.48
CA ASP A 420 15.31 -14.23 0.28
C ASP A 420 15.68 -12.83 0.81
N PRO A 421 15.88 -12.63 2.12
CA PRO A 421 16.17 -11.30 2.68
C PRO A 421 17.49 -10.71 2.17
N ASP A 422 18.40 -11.56 1.68
CA ASP A 422 19.67 -11.15 1.06
C ASP A 422 19.53 -10.80 -0.43
N PHE A 423 18.34 -10.97 -1.02
CA PHE A 423 18.09 -10.68 -2.43
C PHE A 423 17.57 -9.26 -2.64
N ASN A 424 18.45 -8.39 -3.12
CA ASN A 424 18.07 -7.06 -3.61
C ASN A 424 18.15 -7.03 -5.15
N PRO A 425 17.03 -6.87 -5.87
CA PRO A 425 17.01 -6.93 -7.34
C PRO A 425 17.90 -5.86 -7.98
N VAL A 426 17.99 -4.69 -7.36
CA VAL A 426 18.80 -3.59 -7.90
C VAL A 426 20.29 -3.78 -7.66
N GLN A 427 20.70 -4.42 -6.56
CA GLN A 427 22.09 -4.83 -6.38
C GLN A 427 22.50 -5.79 -7.50
N GLU A 428 21.62 -6.71 -7.88
CA GLU A 428 21.86 -7.57 -9.02
C GLU A 428 22.03 -6.80 -10.35
N MET A 429 21.18 -5.79 -10.60
CA MET A 429 21.29 -4.90 -11.77
C MET A 429 22.60 -4.09 -11.79
N ILE A 430 23.17 -3.74 -10.62
CA ILE A 430 24.46 -3.04 -10.53
C ILE A 430 25.60 -3.99 -10.92
N HIS A 431 25.68 -5.17 -10.30
CA HIS A 431 26.85 -6.05 -10.40
C HIS A 431 26.94 -6.85 -11.70
N LEU A 432 25.81 -7.27 -12.29
CA LEU A 432 25.85 -8.13 -13.48
C LEU A 432 25.96 -7.33 -14.79
N PRO A 433 26.67 -7.84 -15.81
CA PRO A 433 26.77 -7.18 -17.11
C PRO A 433 25.44 -7.24 -17.89
N VAL A 434 25.19 -6.24 -18.73
CA VAL A 434 23.93 -6.06 -19.49
C VAL A 434 23.55 -7.30 -20.31
N TYR A 435 24.51 -8.00 -20.93
CA TYR A 435 24.22 -9.20 -21.72
C TYR A 435 23.59 -10.34 -20.89
N ARG A 436 23.93 -10.47 -19.59
CA ARG A 436 23.33 -11.49 -18.72
C ARG A 436 21.88 -11.15 -18.43
N HIS A 437 21.58 -9.86 -18.22
CA HIS A 437 20.20 -9.40 -18.08
C HIS A 437 19.41 -9.63 -19.36
N LEU A 438 19.94 -9.23 -20.52
CA LEU A 438 19.27 -9.43 -21.80
C LEU A 438 18.98 -10.91 -22.09
N ARG A 439 19.96 -11.81 -21.84
CA ARG A 439 19.74 -13.26 -21.99
C ARG A 439 18.61 -13.77 -21.07
N ARG A 440 18.56 -13.30 -19.82
CA ARG A 440 17.50 -13.67 -18.88
C ARG A 440 16.15 -13.08 -19.26
N PHE A 441 16.13 -11.85 -19.74
CA PHE A 441 14.95 -11.19 -20.26
C PHE A 441 14.35 -11.99 -21.42
N ILE A 442 15.17 -12.38 -22.40
CA ILE A 442 14.73 -13.22 -23.53
C ILE A 442 14.21 -14.59 -23.03
N LEU A 443 14.94 -15.25 -22.13
CA LEU A 443 14.48 -16.51 -21.53
C LEU A 443 13.12 -16.33 -20.85
N SER A 444 12.94 -15.25 -20.08
CA SER A 444 11.68 -14.96 -19.41
C SER A 444 10.55 -14.71 -20.39
N LEU A 445 10.77 -13.97 -21.49
CA LEU A 445 9.76 -13.76 -22.53
C LEU A 445 9.31 -15.08 -23.17
N VAL A 446 10.25 -15.98 -23.47
CA VAL A 446 9.93 -17.30 -24.04
C VAL A 446 9.12 -18.15 -23.06
N VAL A 447 9.52 -18.19 -21.78
CA VAL A 447 8.80 -18.96 -20.75
C VAL A 447 7.40 -18.40 -20.53
N PHE A 448 7.26 -17.09 -20.31
CA PHE A 448 5.97 -16.46 -20.05
C PHE A 448 5.06 -16.56 -21.28
N GLY A 449 5.61 -16.34 -22.47
CA GLY A 449 4.86 -16.44 -23.71
C GLY A 449 4.37 -17.85 -23.99
N SER A 450 5.23 -18.86 -23.88
CA SER A 450 4.83 -20.26 -24.11
C SER A 450 3.73 -20.73 -23.16
N ILE A 451 3.73 -20.24 -21.90
CA ILE A 451 2.66 -20.49 -20.93
C ILE A 451 1.36 -19.83 -21.38
N VAL A 452 1.39 -18.59 -21.88
CA VAL A 452 0.19 -17.90 -22.42
C VAL A 452 -0.41 -18.68 -23.60
N LEU A 453 0.42 -19.16 -24.53
CA LEU A 453 -0.06 -19.97 -25.65
C LEU A 453 -0.72 -21.27 -25.18
N LEU A 454 -0.14 -21.93 -24.17
CA LEU A 454 -0.65 -23.16 -23.60
C LEU A 454 -1.94 -22.94 -22.78
N MET A 455 -2.02 -21.84 -22.02
CA MET A 455 -3.10 -21.57 -21.08
C MET A 455 -4.24 -20.73 -21.66
N LEU A 456 -4.09 -20.08 -22.80
CA LEU A 456 -5.16 -19.30 -23.43
C LEU A 456 -5.39 -19.72 -24.88
N TRP A 457 -4.40 -19.53 -25.75
CA TRP A 457 -4.57 -19.72 -27.19
C TRP A 457 -5.02 -21.15 -27.55
N LEU A 458 -4.32 -22.16 -27.04
CA LEU A 458 -4.65 -23.56 -27.30
C LEU A 458 -6.04 -23.97 -26.75
N PRO A 459 -6.41 -23.65 -25.49
CA PRO A 459 -7.76 -23.86 -24.99
C PRO A 459 -8.84 -23.19 -25.83
N ILE A 460 -8.66 -21.92 -26.23
CA ILE A 460 -9.66 -21.17 -27.02
C ILE A 460 -9.90 -21.86 -28.36
N ARG A 461 -8.83 -22.33 -29.03
CA ARG A 461 -8.94 -23.13 -30.26
C ARG A 461 -9.71 -24.43 -30.05
N ILE A 462 -9.41 -25.14 -28.97
CA ILE A 462 -10.10 -26.39 -28.62
C ILE A 462 -11.59 -26.12 -28.32
N ILE A 463 -11.91 -25.05 -27.59
CA ILE A 463 -13.29 -24.66 -27.28
C ILE A 463 -14.06 -24.33 -28.55
N LYS A 464 -13.46 -23.57 -29.47
CA LYS A 464 -14.08 -23.24 -30.77
C LYS A 464 -14.39 -24.49 -31.60
N LEU A 465 -13.54 -25.52 -31.51
CA LEU A 465 -13.74 -26.79 -32.20
C LEU A 465 -14.82 -27.68 -31.54
N ILE A 466 -14.83 -27.75 -30.20
CA ILE A 466 -15.74 -28.63 -29.45
C ILE A 466 -17.12 -28.00 -29.25
N LEU A 467 -17.17 -26.68 -28.99
CA LEU A 467 -18.36 -25.92 -28.63
C LEU A 467 -18.50 -24.67 -29.53
N PRO A 468 -18.94 -24.82 -30.78
CA PRO A 468 -18.97 -23.72 -31.75
C PRO A 468 -19.95 -22.60 -31.40
N THR A 469 -20.97 -22.87 -30.58
CA THR A 469 -21.97 -21.88 -30.13
C THR A 469 -21.60 -21.21 -28.81
N PHE A 470 -20.48 -21.60 -28.18
CA PHE A 470 -20.10 -21.09 -26.88
C PHE A 470 -19.39 -19.73 -26.95
N LEU A 471 -18.50 -19.55 -27.94
CA LEU A 471 -17.87 -18.27 -28.25
C LEU A 471 -18.74 -17.47 -29.24
N PRO A 472 -18.68 -16.13 -29.23
CA PRO A 472 -17.77 -15.27 -28.49
C PRO A 472 -18.25 -14.89 -27.08
N TYR A 473 -17.34 -14.33 -26.29
CA TYR A 473 -17.67 -13.69 -25.04
C TYR A 473 -18.18 -12.27 -25.30
N ASN A 474 -19.47 -12.04 -25.03
CA ASN A 474 -20.10 -10.74 -25.18
C ASN A 474 -19.62 -9.78 -24.09
N VAL A 475 -18.69 -8.91 -24.47
CA VAL A 475 -18.28 -7.74 -23.69
C VAL A 475 -18.86 -6.53 -24.42
N MET A 476 -20.09 -6.14 -24.08
CA MET A 476 -20.67 -4.90 -24.59
C MET A 476 -19.93 -3.74 -23.95
N LEU A 477 -19.22 -2.94 -24.76
CA LEU A 477 -18.51 -1.73 -24.34
C LEU A 477 -19.22 -0.45 -24.84
N TYR A 478 -20.51 -0.53 -25.17
CA TYR A 478 -21.24 0.54 -25.88
C TYR A 478 -21.83 1.61 -24.93
N SER A 479 -20.99 2.63 -24.69
CA SER A 479 -21.20 4.10 -24.68
C SER A 479 -22.46 4.82 -24.17
N ASP A 480 -23.64 4.22 -23.96
CA ASP A 480 -24.84 5.04 -23.70
C ASP A 480 -25.10 5.32 -22.20
N ALA A 481 -24.39 4.63 -21.30
CA ALA A 481 -24.35 4.95 -19.87
C ALA A 481 -23.05 4.48 -19.17
N PRO A 482 -21.88 5.06 -19.50
CA PRO A 482 -20.56 4.57 -19.06
C PRO A 482 -20.36 4.51 -17.54
N VAL A 483 -21.09 5.33 -16.78
CA VAL A 483 -20.98 5.35 -15.31
C VAL A 483 -21.63 4.11 -14.68
N SER A 484 -22.67 3.55 -15.31
CA SER A 484 -23.46 2.47 -14.74
C SER A 484 -22.75 1.11 -14.80
N GLU A 485 -22.13 0.79 -15.93
CA GLU A 485 -21.40 -0.47 -16.11
C GLU A 485 -20.09 -0.47 -15.31
N LEU A 486 -19.36 0.65 -15.33
CA LEU A 486 -18.10 0.79 -14.59
C LEU A 486 -18.30 0.67 -13.07
N SER A 487 -19.43 1.14 -12.54
CA SER A 487 -19.76 0.99 -11.11
C SER A 487 -19.97 -0.46 -10.69
N LEU A 488 -20.52 -1.30 -11.56
CA LEU A 488 -20.81 -2.71 -11.27
C LEU A 488 -19.57 -3.60 -11.50
N GLU A 489 -18.75 -3.28 -12.50
CA GLU A 489 -17.42 -3.88 -12.67
C GLU A 489 -16.49 -3.55 -11.49
N LEU A 490 -16.49 -2.30 -11.01
CA LEU A 490 -15.75 -1.90 -9.81
C LEU A 490 -16.29 -2.60 -8.55
N LEU A 491 -17.60 -2.78 -8.43
CA LEU A 491 -18.18 -3.54 -7.31
C LEU A 491 -17.75 -5.01 -7.33
N LEU A 492 -17.75 -5.64 -8.50
CA LEU A 492 -17.23 -7.00 -8.67
C LEU A 492 -15.75 -7.09 -8.29
N LEU A 493 -14.94 -6.15 -8.77
CA LEU A 493 -13.48 -6.11 -8.53
C LEU A 493 -13.12 -5.75 -7.08
N GLN A 494 -13.91 -4.91 -6.40
CA GLN A 494 -13.57 -4.34 -5.09
C GLN A 494 -14.26 -5.01 -3.90
N VAL A 495 -15.34 -5.76 -4.12
CA VAL A 495 -16.13 -6.40 -3.06
C VAL A 495 -16.14 -7.92 -3.24
N VAL A 496 -16.49 -8.40 -4.45
CA VAL A 496 -16.64 -9.83 -4.71
C VAL A 496 -15.28 -10.52 -4.86
N LEU A 497 -14.39 -9.95 -5.67
CA LEU A 497 -13.08 -10.54 -5.92
C LEU A 497 -12.18 -10.60 -4.68
N PRO A 498 -12.08 -9.55 -3.83
CA PRO A 498 -11.32 -9.63 -2.59
C PRO A 498 -11.97 -10.60 -1.60
N ALA A 499 -13.31 -10.66 -1.49
CA ALA A 499 -13.95 -11.66 -0.62
C ALA A 499 -13.65 -13.11 -1.04
N LEU A 500 -13.48 -13.37 -2.34
CA LEU A 500 -13.03 -14.67 -2.87
C LEU A 500 -11.54 -14.94 -2.57
N LEU A 501 -10.68 -13.93 -2.70
CA LEU A 501 -9.23 -14.07 -2.58
C LEU A 501 -8.71 -13.97 -1.11
N GLU A 502 -9.35 -13.16 -0.28
CA GLU A 502 -8.94 -12.81 1.09
C GLU A 502 -9.38 -13.83 2.14
N GLN A 503 -10.26 -14.78 1.78
CA GLN A 503 -10.44 -15.98 2.59
C GLN A 503 -9.18 -16.85 2.44
N GLY A 504 -8.23 -16.73 3.38
CA GLY A 504 -6.96 -17.50 3.43
C GLY A 504 -7.09 -19.03 3.29
N HIS A 505 -8.30 -19.57 3.30
CA HIS A 505 -8.62 -20.94 2.90
C HIS A 505 -8.36 -21.25 1.42
N THR A 506 -8.50 -20.30 0.48
CA THR A 506 -8.26 -20.56 -0.97
C THR A 506 -6.79 -20.86 -1.23
N ARG A 507 -5.88 -20.08 -0.64
CA ARG A 507 -4.43 -20.35 -0.67
C ARG A 507 -4.09 -21.71 -0.07
N GLN A 508 -4.68 -22.07 1.08
CA GLN A 508 -4.47 -23.40 1.69
C GLN A 508 -5.05 -24.55 0.85
N TRP A 509 -6.19 -24.32 0.17
CA TRP A 509 -6.80 -25.30 -0.72
C TRP A 509 -5.96 -25.49 -1.98
N LEU A 510 -5.46 -24.40 -2.57
CA LEU A 510 -4.54 -24.43 -3.70
C LEU A 510 -3.23 -25.15 -3.32
N LYS A 511 -2.66 -24.89 -2.14
CA LYS A 511 -1.50 -25.66 -1.63
C LYS A 511 -1.79 -27.16 -1.54
N ARG A 512 -2.95 -27.53 -0.98
CA ARG A 512 -3.37 -28.94 -0.89
C ARG A 512 -3.57 -29.58 -2.27
N LEU A 513 -4.15 -28.84 -3.22
CA LEU A 513 -4.36 -29.30 -4.59
C LEU A 513 -3.02 -29.50 -5.30
N VAL A 514 -2.10 -28.54 -5.23
CA VAL A 514 -0.75 -28.66 -5.80
C VAL A 514 -0.01 -29.84 -5.15
N HIS A 515 -0.12 -30.02 -3.83
CA HIS A 515 0.51 -31.15 -3.14
C HIS A 515 -0.10 -32.51 -3.54
N ALA A 516 -1.42 -32.57 -3.72
CA ALA A 516 -2.09 -33.77 -4.24
C ALA A 516 -1.63 -34.06 -5.68
N TRP A 517 -1.54 -33.03 -6.53
CA TRP A 517 -1.04 -33.15 -7.89
C TRP A 517 0.41 -33.66 -7.92
N THR A 518 1.33 -33.09 -7.14
CA THR A 518 2.73 -33.54 -7.09
C THR A 518 2.87 -34.98 -6.61
N PHE A 519 2.05 -35.39 -5.64
CA PHE A 519 1.99 -36.78 -5.18
C PHE A 519 1.50 -37.72 -6.29
N THR A 520 0.38 -37.39 -6.95
CA THR A 520 -0.17 -38.21 -8.05
C THR A 520 0.79 -38.29 -9.24
N ALA A 521 1.41 -37.18 -9.64
CA ALA A 521 2.40 -37.15 -10.71
C ALA A 521 3.61 -38.04 -10.38
N GLY A 522 4.11 -37.97 -9.14
CA GLY A 522 5.21 -38.83 -8.69
C GLY A 522 4.85 -40.32 -8.69
N TYR A 523 3.62 -40.65 -8.29
CA TYR A 523 3.12 -42.03 -8.31
C TYR A 523 2.99 -42.58 -9.73
N VAL A 524 2.34 -41.84 -10.64
CA VAL A 524 2.07 -42.25 -12.02
C VAL A 524 3.36 -42.35 -12.86
N LEU A 525 4.32 -41.44 -12.66
CA LEU A 525 5.50 -41.34 -13.53
C LEU A 525 6.70 -42.18 -13.07
N GLN A 526 6.83 -42.52 -11.79
CA GLN A 526 8.08 -43.08 -11.25
C GLN A 526 7.95 -44.25 -10.25
N ASN A 527 6.77 -44.86 -10.04
CA ASN A 527 6.60 -45.97 -9.09
C ASN A 527 7.27 -45.73 -7.72
N GLY A 528 7.25 -44.49 -7.22
CA GLY A 528 7.84 -44.16 -5.92
C GLY A 528 7.69 -42.69 -5.52
N PRO A 529 7.64 -42.35 -4.22
CA PRO A 529 7.40 -40.99 -3.77
C PRO A 529 8.67 -40.14 -3.95
N TRP A 530 8.66 -39.21 -4.91
CA TRP A 530 9.70 -38.18 -5.06
C TRP A 530 9.49 -36.99 -4.10
N ALA A 531 8.29 -36.90 -3.49
CA ALA A 531 7.79 -35.72 -2.78
C ALA A 531 7.45 -35.96 -1.29
N GLY A 532 8.05 -36.96 -0.64
CA GLY A 532 7.85 -37.20 0.79
C GLY A 532 9.12 -37.72 1.49
N PRO A 533 9.37 -37.36 2.77
CA PRO A 533 10.46 -37.95 3.52
C PRO A 533 10.22 -39.46 3.70
N ARG A 534 11.16 -40.29 3.26
CA ARG A 534 11.15 -41.72 3.60
C ARG A 534 11.52 -41.90 5.08
N PRO A 535 10.92 -42.85 5.80
CA PRO A 535 11.39 -43.21 7.14
C PRO A 535 12.86 -43.69 7.06
N ARG A 536 13.68 -43.30 8.03
CA ARG A 536 15.07 -43.75 8.17
C ARG A 536 15.12 -45.28 8.20
N ALA A 537 16.16 -45.85 7.60
CA ALA A 537 16.47 -47.27 7.61
C ALA A 537 16.95 -47.82 8.97
N ASP A 538 17.02 -46.97 10.00
CA ASP A 538 17.32 -47.39 11.36
C ASP A 538 15.99 -47.75 12.02
N GLY A 539 15.70 -49.04 12.16
CA GLY A 539 14.43 -49.64 12.58
C GLY A 539 13.90 -49.26 13.97
N ARG A 540 13.71 -47.96 14.24
CA ARG A 540 12.97 -47.44 15.39
C ARG A 540 11.54 -47.12 14.95
N PRO A 541 10.53 -47.67 15.63
CA PRO A 541 9.13 -47.43 15.27
C PRO A 541 8.80 -45.94 15.39
N ALA A 542 8.11 -45.41 14.38
CA ALA A 542 7.67 -44.03 14.30
C ALA A 542 6.56 -43.74 15.33
N GLY A 543 6.95 -43.61 16.60
CA GLY A 543 6.10 -43.03 17.63
C GLY A 543 6.07 -41.51 17.52
N GLY A 544 4.95 -40.96 17.06
CA GLY A 544 4.64 -39.53 17.20
C GLY A 544 4.91 -38.63 15.99
N ALA A 545 4.24 -38.91 14.86
CA ALA A 545 4.21 -38.05 13.67
C ALA A 545 3.87 -36.55 13.88
N PRO A 546 3.12 -36.10 14.92
CA PRO A 546 2.80 -34.67 15.06
C PRO A 546 3.97 -33.79 15.52
N ARG A 547 4.89 -34.34 16.34
CA ARG A 547 5.96 -33.54 16.96
C ARG A 547 7.12 -33.23 16.01
N LEU A 548 7.34 -34.10 15.02
CA LEU A 548 8.43 -33.95 14.04
C LEU A 548 8.08 -32.93 12.95
N HIS A 549 6.80 -32.85 12.55
CA HIS A 549 6.31 -31.84 11.61
C HIS A 549 6.33 -30.44 12.22
N GLN A 550 6.03 -30.32 13.52
CA GLN A 550 6.08 -29.06 14.25
C GLN A 550 7.52 -28.58 14.53
N ALA A 551 8.48 -29.50 14.69
CA ALA A 551 9.90 -29.15 14.79
C ALA A 551 10.50 -28.69 13.44
N LEU A 552 10.02 -29.23 12.31
CA LEU A 552 10.48 -28.85 10.96
C LEU A 552 10.02 -27.45 10.52
N LEU A 553 8.87 -26.97 11.00
CA LEU A 553 8.37 -25.62 10.68
C LEU A 553 9.16 -24.51 11.40
N HIS A 554 9.90 -24.83 12.47
CA HIS A 554 10.67 -23.86 13.25
C HIS A 554 12.15 -23.76 12.86
N GLN A 555 12.66 -24.64 11.98
CA GLN A 555 14.06 -24.58 11.54
C GLN A 555 14.16 -24.04 10.11
N GLY A 556 14.15 -22.70 9.99
CA GLY A 556 14.58 -21.97 8.79
C GLY A 556 16.10 -21.93 8.63
N GLY A 557 16.78 -23.07 8.80
CA GLY A 557 18.22 -23.21 8.52
C GLY A 557 18.45 -23.87 7.16
N PRO A 558 19.61 -23.65 6.50
CA PRO A 558 19.95 -24.35 5.27
C PRO A 558 20.00 -25.86 5.56
N LEU A 559 19.04 -26.61 5.00
CA LEU A 559 19.02 -28.06 5.09
C LEU A 559 20.32 -28.58 4.46
N GLY A 560 21.14 -29.28 5.25
CA GLY A 560 22.36 -29.92 4.78
C GLY A 560 22.10 -30.79 3.53
N PHE A 561 23.12 -30.87 2.68
CA PHE A 561 23.09 -31.59 1.41
C PHE A 561 22.54 -33.03 1.59
N GLN A 562 21.31 -33.26 1.12
CA GLN A 562 20.78 -34.62 1.01
C GLN A 562 21.24 -35.21 -0.33
N PRO A 563 21.95 -36.35 -0.33
CA PRO A 563 22.43 -36.96 -1.57
C PRO A 563 21.26 -37.32 -2.49
N TYR A 564 21.29 -36.78 -3.72
CA TYR A 564 20.31 -37.05 -4.76
C TYR A 564 20.77 -38.21 -5.63
N TYR A 565 20.07 -39.34 -5.59
CA TYR A 565 20.35 -40.47 -6.47
C TYR A 565 19.65 -40.27 -7.81
N ARG A 566 20.42 -40.07 -8.89
CA ARG A 566 19.88 -39.88 -10.25
C ARG A 566 19.25 -41.19 -10.75
N PRO A 567 17.94 -41.25 -11.05
CA PRO A 567 17.31 -42.47 -11.52
C PRO A 567 17.75 -42.84 -12.93
N ILE A 568 17.69 -44.13 -13.24
CA ILE A 568 17.87 -44.67 -14.60
C ILE A 568 16.78 -44.05 -15.51
N HIS A 569 17.16 -43.57 -16.70
CA HIS A 569 16.35 -42.78 -17.64
C HIS A 569 15.84 -41.41 -17.10
N PHE A 570 16.68 -40.69 -16.35
CA PHE A 570 16.39 -39.34 -15.86
C PHE A 570 15.86 -38.34 -16.90
N PRO A 571 16.45 -38.17 -18.10
CA PRO A 571 15.95 -37.15 -19.05
C PRO A 571 14.55 -37.48 -19.58
N LEU A 572 14.27 -38.76 -19.87
CA LEU A 572 12.95 -39.20 -20.33
C LEU A 572 11.88 -38.96 -19.26
N LYS A 573 12.20 -39.19 -17.99
CA LYS A 573 11.30 -38.91 -16.86
C LYS A 573 11.00 -37.43 -16.69
N ILE A 574 11.97 -36.54 -16.95
CA ILE A 574 11.73 -35.09 -16.95
C ILE A 574 10.83 -34.69 -18.11
N VAL A 575 11.10 -35.18 -19.32
CA VAL A 575 10.25 -34.89 -20.49
C VAL A 575 8.81 -35.34 -20.24
N LEU A 576 8.61 -36.55 -19.71
CA LEU A 576 7.28 -37.07 -19.40
C LEU A 576 6.59 -36.24 -18.29
N LEU A 577 7.33 -35.77 -17.28
CA LEU A 577 6.80 -34.86 -16.26
C LEU A 577 6.37 -33.52 -16.85
N VAL A 578 7.18 -32.93 -17.72
CA VAL A 578 6.85 -31.66 -18.40
C VAL A 578 5.62 -31.83 -19.28
N VAL A 579 5.53 -32.92 -20.04
CA VAL A 579 4.34 -33.21 -20.85
C VAL A 579 3.10 -33.40 -19.97
N PHE A 580 3.19 -34.16 -18.88
CA PHE A 580 2.10 -34.33 -17.92
C PHE A 580 1.68 -32.99 -17.30
N MET A 581 2.63 -32.13 -16.96
CA MET A 581 2.37 -30.76 -16.49
C MET A 581 1.65 -29.92 -17.56
N CYS A 582 2.09 -29.97 -18.81
CA CYS A 582 1.44 -29.25 -19.90
C CYS A 582 -0.01 -29.72 -20.13
N VAL A 583 -0.25 -31.04 -20.12
CA VAL A 583 -1.60 -31.61 -20.28
C VAL A 583 -2.50 -31.22 -19.11
N THR A 584 -2.00 -31.32 -17.88
CA THR A 584 -2.79 -30.96 -16.69
C THR A 584 -3.09 -29.47 -16.62
N LEU A 585 -2.15 -28.60 -17.02
CA LEU A 585 -2.37 -27.16 -17.17
C LEU A 585 -3.38 -26.83 -18.27
N LEU A 586 -3.31 -27.52 -19.41
CA LEU A 586 -4.27 -27.36 -20.50
C LEU A 586 -5.69 -27.74 -20.06
N LEU A 587 -5.86 -28.87 -19.38
CA LEU A 587 -7.15 -29.31 -18.84
C LEU A 587 -7.67 -28.36 -17.76
N ALA A 588 -6.80 -27.91 -16.86
CA ALA A 588 -7.14 -26.93 -15.83
C ALA A 588 -7.56 -25.58 -16.46
N SER A 589 -6.89 -25.15 -17.52
CA SER A 589 -7.29 -23.94 -18.26
C SER A 589 -8.63 -24.12 -18.97
N LEU A 590 -8.81 -25.22 -19.72
CA LEU A 590 -10.08 -25.53 -20.40
C LEU A 590 -11.25 -25.51 -19.43
N THR A 591 -11.10 -26.15 -18.27
CA THR A 591 -12.12 -26.14 -17.22
C THR A 591 -12.33 -24.73 -16.65
N CYS A 592 -11.26 -23.98 -16.38
CA CYS A 592 -11.37 -22.61 -15.85
C CYS A 592 -12.06 -21.65 -16.83
N LEU A 593 -11.83 -21.78 -18.14
CA LEU A 593 -12.44 -20.93 -19.15
C LEU A 593 -13.89 -21.34 -19.45
N THR A 594 -14.21 -22.63 -19.46
CA THR A 594 -15.55 -23.11 -19.87
C THR A 594 -16.53 -23.25 -18.71
N LEU A 595 -16.12 -23.90 -17.61
CA LEU A 595 -17.05 -24.36 -16.56
C LEU A 595 -17.71 -23.20 -15.80
N PRO A 596 -16.98 -22.15 -15.36
CA PRO A 596 -17.59 -20.96 -14.77
C PRO A 596 -18.60 -20.28 -15.71
N VAL A 597 -18.25 -20.08 -16.98
CA VAL A 597 -19.14 -19.40 -17.92
C VAL A 597 -20.37 -20.25 -18.27
N LEU A 598 -20.21 -21.57 -18.43
CA LEU A 598 -21.34 -22.48 -18.67
C LEU A 598 -22.34 -22.47 -17.50
N VAL A 599 -21.83 -22.63 -16.27
CA VAL A 599 -22.66 -22.58 -15.06
C VAL A 599 -23.27 -21.19 -14.88
N GLY A 600 -22.52 -20.14 -15.24
CA GLY A 600 -22.95 -18.76 -15.20
C GLY A 600 -24.09 -18.44 -16.16
N ARG A 601 -23.96 -18.84 -17.42
CA ARG A 601 -25.03 -18.69 -18.43
C ARG A 601 -26.28 -19.47 -18.04
N TRP A 602 -26.11 -20.68 -17.51
CA TRP A 602 -27.22 -21.46 -16.97
C TRP A 602 -27.87 -20.77 -15.77
N LEU A 603 -27.09 -20.20 -14.86
CA LEU A 603 -27.62 -19.44 -13.72
C LEU A 603 -28.39 -18.20 -14.17
N MET A 604 -27.84 -17.45 -15.13
CA MET A 604 -28.47 -16.22 -15.63
C MET A 604 -29.71 -16.50 -16.45
N SER A 605 -29.78 -17.62 -17.17
CA SER A 605 -30.99 -17.98 -17.94
C SER A 605 -32.20 -18.27 -17.04
N LEU A 606 -31.97 -18.70 -15.79
CA LEU A 606 -33.04 -18.87 -14.80
C LEU A 606 -33.70 -17.55 -14.40
N TRP A 607 -32.95 -16.44 -14.44
CA TRP A 607 -33.44 -15.13 -13.97
C TRP A 607 -33.81 -14.16 -15.10
N MET A 608 -32.99 -14.09 -16.15
CA MET A 608 -33.13 -13.13 -17.26
C MET A 608 -33.65 -13.76 -18.57
N GLY A 609 -33.92 -15.07 -18.58
CA GLY A 609 -34.39 -15.79 -19.75
C GLY A 609 -33.35 -15.82 -20.88
N VAL A 610 -33.72 -15.31 -22.07
CA VAL A 610 -32.89 -15.35 -23.29
C VAL A 610 -32.05 -14.07 -23.48
N ALA A 611 -32.07 -13.13 -22.54
CA ALA A 611 -31.31 -11.89 -22.65
C ALA A 611 -29.79 -12.13 -22.60
N THR A 612 -29.04 -11.47 -23.48
CA THR A 612 -27.58 -11.53 -23.50
C THR A 612 -27.00 -10.71 -22.35
N VAL A 613 -26.52 -11.39 -21.31
CA VAL A 613 -25.85 -10.77 -20.17
C VAL A 613 -24.36 -10.63 -20.45
N HIS A 614 -23.74 -9.58 -19.92
CA HIS A 614 -22.29 -9.37 -19.98
C HIS A 614 -21.53 -10.56 -19.40
N GLU A 615 -20.55 -11.08 -20.13
CA GLU A 615 -19.90 -12.35 -19.78
C GLU A 615 -19.03 -12.27 -18.54
N LEU A 616 -18.66 -11.07 -18.10
CA LEU A 616 -17.99 -10.91 -16.82
C LEU A 616 -18.91 -11.36 -15.66
N TYR A 617 -20.21 -11.09 -15.77
CA TYR A 617 -21.20 -11.47 -14.75
C TYR A 617 -21.51 -12.96 -14.77
N THR A 618 -21.62 -13.56 -15.97
CA THR A 618 -21.80 -15.00 -16.11
C THR A 618 -20.57 -15.74 -15.56
N ALA A 619 -19.35 -15.35 -15.96
CA ALA A 619 -18.11 -15.96 -15.49
C ALA A 619 -17.96 -15.87 -13.97
N ALA A 620 -18.18 -14.69 -13.38
CA ALA A 620 -18.04 -14.49 -11.94
C ALA A 620 -19.14 -15.21 -11.14
N GLY A 621 -20.40 -15.12 -11.58
CA GLY A 621 -21.51 -15.82 -10.94
C GLY A 621 -21.34 -17.33 -10.99
N GLY A 622 -20.95 -17.88 -12.13
CA GLY A 622 -20.71 -19.31 -12.26
C GLY A 622 -19.46 -19.77 -11.51
N LEU A 623 -18.38 -18.99 -11.47
CA LEU A 623 -17.21 -19.29 -10.62
C LEU A 623 -17.62 -19.39 -9.15
N TYR A 624 -18.49 -18.49 -8.68
CA TYR A 624 -19.00 -18.51 -7.32
C TYR A 624 -19.84 -19.77 -7.03
N VAL A 625 -20.75 -20.14 -7.94
CA VAL A 625 -21.54 -21.38 -7.82
C VAL A 625 -20.62 -22.60 -7.78
N CYS A 626 -19.61 -22.66 -8.65
CA CYS A 626 -18.65 -23.76 -8.68
C CYS A 626 -17.84 -23.84 -7.38
N TRP A 627 -17.39 -22.71 -6.87
CA TRP A 627 -16.69 -22.64 -5.59
C TRP A 627 -17.56 -23.07 -4.41
N LEU A 628 -18.82 -22.62 -4.36
CA LEU A 628 -19.79 -23.04 -3.34
C LEU A 628 -20.09 -24.53 -3.43
N ALA A 629 -20.22 -25.08 -4.63
CA ALA A 629 -20.44 -26.51 -4.84
C ALA A 629 -19.25 -27.33 -4.32
N VAL A 630 -18.02 -26.97 -4.70
CA VAL A 630 -16.80 -27.63 -4.19
C VAL A 630 -16.71 -27.53 -2.67
N ARG A 631 -17.00 -26.36 -2.10
CA ARG A 631 -17.00 -26.16 -0.64
C ARG A 631 -18.10 -26.98 0.04
N GLY A 632 -19.30 -27.02 -0.53
CA GLY A 632 -20.41 -27.84 -0.06
C GLY A 632 -20.04 -29.33 -0.05
N ILE A 633 -19.48 -29.84 -1.15
CA ILE A 633 -19.04 -31.24 -1.26
C ILE A 633 -17.96 -31.56 -0.24
N THR A 634 -16.94 -30.71 -0.10
CA THR A 634 -15.86 -30.96 0.89
C THR A 634 -16.35 -30.96 2.33
N ILE A 635 -17.30 -30.08 2.67
CA ILE A 635 -17.94 -30.05 4.00
C ILE A 635 -18.79 -31.31 4.20
N LEU A 636 -19.59 -31.70 3.20
CA LEU A 636 -20.42 -32.90 3.25
C LEU A 636 -19.56 -34.16 3.44
N LEU A 637 -18.47 -34.32 2.67
CA LEU A 637 -17.53 -35.43 2.81
C LEU A 637 -16.87 -35.46 4.20
N ALA A 638 -16.61 -34.30 4.81
CA ALA A 638 -16.06 -34.22 6.16
C ALA A 638 -17.09 -34.57 7.25
N TRP A 639 -18.38 -34.33 7.00
CA TRP A 639 -19.46 -34.61 7.95
C TRP A 639 -20.02 -36.03 7.84
N MET A 640 -19.97 -36.65 6.64
CA MET A 640 -20.41 -38.03 6.42
C MET A 640 -19.89 -39.04 7.47
N PRO A 641 -18.59 -39.04 7.88
CA PRO A 641 -18.09 -40.00 8.86
C PRO A 641 -18.56 -39.76 10.31
N GLN A 642 -19.19 -38.61 10.62
CA GLN A 642 -19.60 -38.25 11.98
C GLN A 642 -21.03 -38.74 12.33
N GLY A 643 -21.74 -39.33 11.37
CA GLY A 643 -23.10 -39.87 11.54
C GLY A 643 -24.23 -38.84 11.37
N PRO A 644 -25.47 -39.30 11.09
CA PRO A 644 -26.59 -38.44 10.71
C PRO A 644 -27.06 -37.49 11.82
N GLY A 645 -26.94 -37.87 13.09
CA GLY A 645 -27.30 -37.01 14.23
C GLY A 645 -26.38 -35.79 14.38
N ALA A 646 -25.07 -35.96 14.18
CA ALA A 646 -24.10 -34.86 14.21
C ALA A 646 -24.29 -33.92 13.01
N ILE A 647 -24.64 -34.46 11.84
CA ILE A 647 -24.99 -33.68 10.64
C ILE A 647 -26.19 -32.78 10.91
N LEU A 648 -27.26 -33.32 11.51
CA LEU A 648 -28.46 -32.53 11.80
C LEU A 648 -28.18 -31.40 12.80
N GLN A 649 -27.41 -31.67 13.85
CA GLN A 649 -27.02 -30.66 14.84
C GLN A 649 -26.15 -29.56 14.20
N LYS A 650 -25.18 -29.92 13.35
CA LYS A 650 -24.37 -28.95 12.61
C LYS A 650 -25.19 -28.18 11.59
N ALA A 651 -26.14 -28.82 10.91
CA ALA A 651 -27.05 -28.14 10.00
C ALA A 651 -27.92 -27.10 10.74
N GLN A 652 -28.40 -27.41 11.95
CA GLN A 652 -29.14 -26.45 12.78
C GLN A 652 -28.28 -25.26 13.23
N GLU A 653 -27.04 -25.49 13.69
CA GLU A 653 -26.12 -24.41 14.05
C GLU A 653 -25.78 -23.50 12.84
N TRP A 654 -25.53 -24.11 11.68
CA TRP A 654 -25.18 -23.39 10.45
C TRP A 654 -26.38 -22.64 9.87
N THR A 655 -27.57 -23.24 9.87
CA THR A 655 -28.79 -22.55 9.38
C THR A 655 -29.10 -21.33 10.21
N LEU A 656 -28.99 -21.40 11.55
CA LEU A 656 -29.16 -20.23 12.42
C LEU A 656 -28.10 -19.15 12.13
N MET A 657 -26.85 -19.55 11.95
CA MET A 657 -25.77 -18.62 11.59
C MET A 657 -26.01 -17.97 10.23
N ILE A 658 -26.45 -18.73 9.22
CA ILE A 658 -26.82 -18.23 7.88
C ILE A 658 -27.98 -17.25 7.97
N VAL A 659 -29.03 -17.56 8.74
CA VAL A 659 -30.16 -16.63 8.91
C VAL A 659 -29.68 -15.32 9.55
N LYS A 660 -28.86 -15.38 10.60
CA LYS A 660 -28.30 -14.18 11.24
C LYS A 660 -27.43 -13.37 10.28
N THR A 661 -26.55 -14.02 9.51
CA THR A 661 -25.67 -13.33 8.54
C THR A 661 -26.47 -12.73 7.40
N VAL A 662 -27.49 -13.41 6.88
CA VAL A 662 -28.38 -12.90 5.82
C VAL A 662 -29.13 -11.67 6.31
N VAL A 663 -29.65 -11.68 7.54
CA VAL A 663 -30.34 -10.51 8.12
C VAL A 663 -29.37 -9.34 8.27
N VAL A 664 -28.16 -9.56 8.80
CA VAL A 664 -27.13 -8.52 8.91
C VAL A 664 -26.71 -8.00 7.52
N ALA A 665 -26.51 -8.88 6.54
CA ALA A 665 -26.13 -8.52 5.18
C ALA A 665 -27.24 -7.72 4.48
N ALA A 666 -28.50 -8.10 4.62
CA ALA A 666 -29.63 -7.37 4.08
C ALA A 666 -29.68 -5.93 4.60
N MET A 667 -29.38 -5.72 5.88
CA MET A 667 -29.31 -4.37 6.46
C MET A 667 -28.04 -3.60 6.06
N LEU A 668 -26.86 -4.19 6.24
CA LEU A 668 -25.57 -3.49 6.10
C LEU A 668 -25.06 -3.41 4.65
N ALA A 669 -25.33 -4.42 3.83
CA ALA A 669 -24.88 -4.49 2.43
C ALA A 669 -26.00 -4.28 1.41
N GLY A 670 -27.28 -4.41 1.82
CA GLY A 670 -28.44 -4.11 0.98
C GLY A 670 -28.99 -2.72 1.25
N LEU A 671 -29.69 -2.57 2.38
CA LEU A 671 -30.49 -1.39 2.70
C LEU A 671 -29.64 -0.12 2.90
N ILE A 672 -28.60 -0.16 3.76
CA ILE A 672 -27.77 1.02 4.02
C ILE A 672 -27.12 1.55 2.73
N PRO A 673 -26.45 0.71 1.91
CA PRO A 673 -25.92 1.15 0.62
C PRO A 673 -26.98 1.72 -0.31
N LEU A 674 -28.13 1.05 -0.48
CA LEU A 674 -29.21 1.56 -1.33
C LEU A 674 -29.66 2.97 -0.92
N LEU A 675 -29.88 3.19 0.38
CA LEU A 675 -30.28 4.50 0.91
C LEU A 675 -29.17 5.55 0.72
N LEU A 676 -27.91 5.17 0.95
CA LEU A 676 -26.77 6.06 0.80
C LEU A 676 -26.55 6.48 -0.66
N GLY A 677 -26.69 5.53 -1.59
CA GLY A 677 -26.57 5.79 -3.03
C GLY A 677 -27.70 6.64 -3.57
N LEU A 678 -28.94 6.36 -3.17
CA LEU A 678 -30.10 7.19 -3.52
C LEU A 678 -29.94 8.63 -3.02
N LEU A 679 -29.43 8.80 -1.78
CA LEU A 679 -29.14 10.13 -1.24
C LEU A 679 -28.07 10.86 -2.06
N PHE A 680 -27.00 10.17 -2.44
CA PHE A 680 -25.94 10.75 -3.26
C PHE A 680 -26.45 11.13 -4.66
N GLU A 681 -27.25 10.28 -5.29
CA GLU A 681 -27.89 10.56 -6.59
C GLU A 681 -28.73 11.84 -6.50
N LEU A 682 -29.57 11.97 -5.47
CA LEU A 682 -30.43 13.15 -5.28
C LEU A 682 -29.67 14.44 -4.95
N VAL A 683 -28.57 14.34 -4.18
CA VAL A 683 -27.80 15.50 -3.73
C VAL A 683 -26.82 15.99 -4.81
N VAL A 684 -26.14 15.08 -5.51
CA VAL A 684 -25.00 15.43 -6.37
C VAL A 684 -25.30 15.16 -7.83
N VAL A 685 -25.68 13.92 -8.18
CA VAL A 685 -25.74 13.49 -9.58
C VAL A 685 -26.94 14.10 -10.29
N ALA A 686 -28.14 13.99 -9.73
CA ALA A 686 -29.36 14.45 -10.36
C ALA A 686 -29.37 15.97 -10.64
N PRO A 687 -28.88 16.86 -9.74
CA PRO A 687 -28.77 18.29 -10.02
C PRO A 687 -27.68 18.67 -11.04
N LEU A 688 -26.64 17.85 -11.20
CA LEU A 688 -25.54 18.10 -12.14
C LEU A 688 -25.80 17.52 -13.54
N ARG A 689 -26.44 16.35 -13.60
CA ARG A 689 -26.63 15.57 -14.83
C ARG A 689 -27.90 15.96 -15.58
N VAL A 690 -29.00 16.20 -14.88
CA VAL A 690 -30.33 16.29 -15.51
C VAL A 690 -30.80 17.74 -15.57
N PRO A 691 -31.08 18.29 -16.76
CA PRO A 691 -31.68 19.62 -16.92
C PRO A 691 -33.05 19.73 -16.23
N LEU A 692 -33.44 20.95 -15.84
CA LEU A 692 -34.70 21.21 -15.13
C LEU A 692 -35.96 20.76 -15.90
N ALA A 693 -35.90 20.74 -17.23
CA ALA A 693 -37.02 20.33 -18.09
C ALA A 693 -37.20 18.80 -18.18
N GLN A 694 -36.30 18.00 -17.61
CA GLN A 694 -36.32 16.54 -17.68
C GLN A 694 -36.41 15.91 -16.27
N THR A 695 -37.09 14.78 -16.16
CA THR A 695 -37.20 14.02 -14.92
C THR A 695 -36.03 13.04 -14.77
N PRO A 696 -35.44 12.88 -13.57
CA PRO A 696 -34.39 11.91 -13.35
C PRO A 696 -35.00 10.50 -13.33
N LEU A 697 -34.36 9.54 -13.98
CA LEU A 697 -34.71 8.13 -13.88
C LEU A 697 -33.81 7.46 -12.85
N PHE A 698 -34.41 6.82 -11.84
CA PHE A 698 -33.68 6.11 -10.79
C PHE A 698 -33.62 4.62 -11.09
N TYR A 699 -32.42 4.06 -11.00
CA TYR A 699 -32.20 2.63 -11.18
C TYR A 699 -31.70 2.07 -9.84
N PRO A 700 -32.56 1.37 -9.06
CA PRO A 700 -32.21 0.96 -7.70
C PRO A 700 -30.93 0.13 -7.59
N TRP A 701 -30.59 -0.64 -8.61
CA TRP A 701 -29.35 -1.41 -8.63
C TRP A 701 -28.10 -0.52 -8.80
N GLN A 702 -28.20 0.57 -9.59
CA GLN A 702 -27.11 1.53 -9.79
C GLN A 702 -26.89 2.33 -8.52
N ASP A 703 -27.99 2.82 -7.92
CA ASP A 703 -27.96 3.53 -6.65
C ASP A 703 -27.35 2.62 -5.56
N TRP A 704 -27.76 1.36 -5.50
CA TRP A 704 -27.15 0.38 -4.59
C TRP A 704 -25.63 0.23 -4.81
N ALA A 705 -25.18 0.05 -6.05
CA ALA A 705 -23.75 -0.12 -6.35
C ALA A 705 -22.93 1.12 -5.97
N LEU A 706 -23.43 2.30 -6.31
CA LEU A 706 -22.84 3.59 -5.93
C LEU A 706 -22.80 3.73 -4.39
N GLY A 707 -23.86 3.30 -3.72
CA GLY A 707 -23.95 3.26 -2.27
C GLY A 707 -22.94 2.34 -1.60
N VAL A 708 -22.64 1.17 -2.18
CA VAL A 708 -21.63 0.24 -1.65
C VAL A 708 -20.24 0.87 -1.71
N LEU A 709 -19.92 1.56 -2.81
CA LEU A 709 -18.67 2.30 -2.94
C LEU A 709 -18.56 3.40 -1.87
N HIS A 710 -19.61 4.20 -1.67
CA HIS A 710 -19.62 5.23 -0.63
C HIS A 710 -19.53 4.64 0.78
N ALA A 711 -20.24 3.54 1.05
CA ALA A 711 -20.17 2.86 2.35
C ALA A 711 -18.74 2.37 2.64
N LYS A 712 -18.02 1.87 1.63
CA LYS A 712 -16.62 1.46 1.75
C LYS A 712 -15.69 2.65 2.05
N ILE A 713 -15.88 3.78 1.38
CA ILE A 713 -15.12 5.01 1.63
C ILE A 713 -15.38 5.52 3.05
N ILE A 714 -16.66 5.58 3.47
CA ILE A 714 -17.05 6.01 4.82
C ILE A 714 -16.46 5.07 5.86
N ALA A 715 -16.52 3.75 5.66
CA ALA A 715 -15.92 2.77 6.57
C ALA A 715 -14.39 2.95 6.67
N ALA A 716 -13.69 3.16 5.55
CA ALA A 716 -12.25 3.39 5.53
C ALA A 716 -11.88 4.67 6.31
N ILE A 717 -12.55 5.79 6.05
CA ILE A 717 -12.34 7.06 6.77
C ILE A 717 -12.64 6.88 8.26
N THR A 718 -13.72 6.17 8.59
CA THR A 718 -14.13 5.88 9.97
C THR A 718 -13.05 5.08 10.72
N LEU A 719 -12.45 4.08 10.07
CA LEU A 719 -11.41 3.23 10.65
C LEU A 719 -10.05 3.93 10.73
N MET A 720 -9.70 4.79 9.76
CA MET A 720 -8.49 5.63 9.82
C MET A 720 -8.62 6.81 10.79
N GLY A 721 -9.84 7.25 11.08
CA GLY A 721 -10.15 8.37 11.94
C GLY A 721 -9.91 8.14 13.44
N PRO A 722 -10.17 9.19 14.26
CA PRO A 722 -10.01 9.12 15.71
C PRO A 722 -10.96 8.10 16.35
N GLN A 723 -10.70 7.71 17.60
CA GLN A 723 -11.54 6.79 18.35
C GLN A 723 -12.89 7.45 18.69
N TRP A 724 -13.94 7.06 17.96
CA TRP A 724 -15.32 7.53 18.10
C TRP A 724 -16.28 6.36 18.03
N TRP A 725 -17.54 6.59 18.43
CA TRP A 725 -18.51 5.52 18.68
C TRP A 725 -18.68 4.54 17.50
N LEU A 726 -18.70 5.03 16.25
CA LEU A 726 -18.91 4.21 15.07
C LEU A 726 -17.72 3.27 14.79
N LYS A 727 -16.50 3.79 14.90
CA LYS A 727 -15.26 2.99 14.79
C LYS A 727 -15.24 1.87 15.82
N THR A 728 -15.52 2.19 17.09
CA THR A 728 -15.54 1.20 18.17
C THR A 728 -16.57 0.09 17.93
N VAL A 729 -17.76 0.44 17.43
CA VAL A 729 -18.81 -0.54 17.09
C VAL A 729 -18.37 -1.44 15.94
N ILE A 730 -17.78 -0.88 14.87
CA ILE A 730 -17.29 -1.66 13.72
C ILE A 730 -16.13 -2.59 14.13
N GLU A 731 -15.17 -2.09 14.88
CA GLU A 731 -14.04 -2.88 15.41
C GLU A 731 -14.53 -4.03 16.29
N GLN A 732 -15.54 -3.80 17.14
CA GLN A 732 -16.14 -4.84 17.98
C GLN A 732 -16.87 -5.90 17.15
N VAL A 733 -17.62 -5.50 16.10
CA VAL A 733 -18.27 -6.43 15.18
C VAL A 733 -17.22 -7.29 14.45
N TYR A 734 -16.12 -6.68 14.01
CA TYR A 734 -15.02 -7.40 13.37
C TYR A 734 -14.34 -8.38 14.34
N ALA A 735 -14.08 -7.95 15.58
CA ALA A 735 -13.43 -8.78 16.60
C ALA A 735 -14.27 -10.01 17.02
N ASN A 736 -15.60 -9.88 17.08
CA ASN A 736 -16.51 -10.99 17.40
C ASN A 736 -16.53 -12.07 16.30
N GLY A 737 -16.23 -11.69 15.06
CA GLY A 737 -16.21 -12.58 13.90
C GLY A 737 -17.59 -13.10 13.47
N VAL A 738 -17.63 -13.79 12.33
CA VAL A 738 -18.89 -14.25 11.69
C VAL A 738 -19.60 -15.37 12.47
N ARG A 739 -18.87 -16.15 13.26
CA ARG A 739 -19.45 -17.28 14.03
C ARG A 739 -20.25 -16.82 15.24
N ASN A 740 -19.87 -15.70 15.88
CA ASN A 740 -20.48 -15.19 17.10
C ASN A 740 -21.14 -13.82 16.87
N ILE A 741 -21.99 -13.74 15.83
CA ILE A 741 -22.72 -12.50 15.50
C ILE A 741 -23.81 -12.24 16.54
N ASP A 742 -23.68 -11.13 17.26
CA ASP A 742 -24.74 -10.56 18.09
C ASP A 742 -25.62 -9.62 17.24
N LEU A 743 -26.72 -10.18 16.74
CA LEU A 743 -27.68 -9.46 15.89
C LEU A 743 -28.27 -8.23 16.61
N ASN A 744 -28.58 -8.36 17.91
CA ASN A 744 -29.20 -7.29 18.66
C ASN A 744 -28.25 -6.09 18.83
N PHE A 745 -26.98 -6.39 19.10
CA PHE A 745 -25.93 -5.37 19.15
C PHE A 745 -25.79 -4.63 17.81
N ILE A 746 -25.66 -5.37 16.70
CA ILE A 746 -25.50 -4.77 15.37
C ILE A 746 -26.72 -3.92 15.00
N VAL A 747 -27.94 -4.43 15.21
CA VAL A 747 -29.16 -3.69 14.86
C VAL A 747 -29.27 -2.41 15.68
N ARG A 748 -29.11 -2.47 17.00
CA ARG A 748 -29.34 -1.31 17.87
C ARG A 748 -28.20 -0.29 17.86
N ARG A 749 -26.95 -0.74 17.73
CA ARG A 749 -25.76 0.12 17.84
C ARG A 749 -25.21 0.56 16.50
N LEU A 750 -25.49 -0.14 15.41
CA LEU A 750 -24.95 0.17 14.09
C LEU A 750 -26.06 0.45 13.07
N ALA A 751 -26.89 -0.54 12.75
CA ALA A 751 -27.79 -0.46 11.59
C ALA A 751 -28.93 0.54 11.80
N ALA A 752 -29.70 0.43 12.89
CA ALA A 752 -30.87 1.28 13.11
C ALA A 752 -30.53 2.78 13.18
N PRO A 753 -29.49 3.24 13.94
CA PRO A 753 -29.13 4.66 13.95
C PRO A 753 -28.76 5.19 12.56
N VAL A 754 -27.98 4.43 11.78
CA VAL A 754 -27.56 4.83 10.43
C VAL A 754 -28.75 4.85 9.46
N ILE A 755 -29.58 3.81 9.46
CA ILE A 755 -30.80 3.72 8.64
C ILE A 755 -31.74 4.87 8.98
N CYS A 756 -31.97 5.16 10.26
CA CYS A 756 -32.83 6.28 10.69
C CYS A 756 -32.31 7.61 10.18
N VAL A 757 -31.01 7.89 10.29
CA VAL A 757 -30.43 9.14 9.79
C VAL A 757 -30.57 9.25 8.27
N LEU A 758 -30.27 8.17 7.53
CA LEU A 758 -30.40 8.16 6.07
C LEU A 758 -31.85 8.34 5.62
N LEU A 759 -32.79 7.62 6.23
CA LEU A 759 -34.22 7.78 5.96
C LEU A 759 -34.71 9.19 6.28
N LEU A 760 -34.31 9.77 7.41
CA LEU A 760 -34.65 11.16 7.74
C LEU A 760 -34.11 12.14 6.69
N SER A 761 -32.86 11.95 6.23
CA SER A 761 -32.27 12.80 5.18
C SER A 761 -32.95 12.67 3.81
N LEU A 762 -33.59 11.53 3.53
CA LEU A 762 -34.34 11.30 2.28
C LEU A 762 -35.79 11.80 2.39
N CYS A 763 -36.49 11.46 3.48
CA CYS A 763 -37.91 11.76 3.65
C CYS A 763 -38.17 13.23 4.00
N LEU A 764 -37.30 13.89 4.77
CA LEU A 764 -37.54 15.27 5.20
C LEU A 764 -37.56 16.26 4.01
N PRO A 765 -36.58 16.28 3.09
CA PRO A 765 -36.67 17.14 1.91
C PRO A 765 -37.87 16.81 1.00
N TYR A 766 -38.17 15.52 0.82
CA TYR A 766 -39.29 15.08 0.00
C TYR A 766 -40.65 15.56 0.54
N THR A 767 -40.86 15.42 1.86
CA THR A 767 -42.10 15.87 2.51
C THR A 767 -42.24 17.39 2.46
N ILE A 768 -41.13 18.15 2.55
CA ILE A 768 -41.15 19.60 2.39
C ILE A 768 -41.52 19.97 0.94
N SER A 769 -40.84 19.40 -0.07
CA SER A 769 -41.04 19.78 -1.47
C SER A 769 -42.41 19.38 -2.04
N ARG A 770 -42.90 18.17 -1.72
CA ARG A 770 -44.18 17.66 -2.24
C ARG A 770 -45.38 17.94 -1.33
N GLY A 771 -45.16 18.11 -0.04
CA GLY A 771 -46.21 18.36 0.94
C GLY A 771 -46.41 19.85 1.22
N ILE A 772 -45.36 20.53 1.68
CA ILE A 772 -45.48 21.90 2.19
C ILE A 772 -45.50 22.94 1.06
N VAL A 773 -44.63 22.82 0.05
CA VAL A 773 -44.51 23.84 -1.01
C VAL A 773 -45.80 24.02 -1.82
N PRO A 774 -46.55 22.96 -2.22
CA PRO A 774 -47.81 23.15 -2.93
C PRO A 774 -48.89 23.85 -2.08
N LEU A 775 -48.88 23.64 -0.76
CA LEU A 775 -49.82 24.30 0.16
C LEU A 775 -49.62 25.82 0.23
N VAL A 776 -48.42 26.31 -0.12
CA VAL A 776 -48.09 27.75 -0.15
C VAL A 776 -48.57 28.42 -1.46
N GLY A 777 -49.05 27.66 -2.45
CA GLY A 777 -49.58 28.21 -3.71
C GLY A 777 -48.51 28.66 -4.70
N VAL A 778 -47.34 28.01 -4.69
CA VAL A 778 -46.18 28.34 -5.56
C VAL A 778 -46.38 27.82 -6.99
N GLU A 779 -45.92 28.59 -7.98
CA GLU A 779 -45.95 28.25 -9.42
C GLU A 779 -45.24 26.92 -9.73
N PRO A 780 -45.74 26.07 -10.66
CA PRO A 780 -45.19 24.73 -10.92
C PRO A 780 -43.70 24.72 -11.28
N ASP A 781 -43.19 25.72 -12.00
CA ASP A 781 -41.76 25.78 -12.37
C ASP A 781 -40.86 25.99 -11.15
N MET A 782 -41.33 26.80 -10.18
CA MET A 782 -40.62 27.01 -8.92
C MET A 782 -40.71 25.77 -8.02
N GLN A 783 -41.75 24.95 -8.13
CA GLN A 783 -41.82 23.65 -7.42
C GLN A 783 -40.74 22.67 -7.92
N VAL A 784 -40.55 22.58 -9.24
CA VAL A 784 -39.48 21.74 -9.83
C VAL A 784 -38.10 22.22 -9.38
N LEU A 785 -37.89 23.54 -9.34
CA LEU A 785 -36.63 24.11 -8.86
C LEU A 785 -36.36 23.76 -7.38
N VAL A 786 -37.38 23.86 -6.53
CA VAL A 786 -37.27 23.50 -5.10
C VAL A 786 -36.99 22.01 -4.94
N GLU A 787 -37.68 21.13 -5.68
CA GLU A 787 -37.45 19.68 -5.65
C GLU A 787 -36.01 19.30 -5.99
N ARG A 788 -35.37 20.02 -6.92
CA ARG A 788 -33.96 19.78 -7.30
C ARG A 788 -32.93 20.36 -6.35
N ARG A 789 -33.22 21.46 -5.66
CA ARG A 789 -32.25 22.19 -4.84
C ARG A 789 -32.35 21.89 -3.34
N ILE A 790 -33.48 21.37 -2.86
CA ILE A 790 -33.72 21.15 -1.43
C ILE A 790 -32.75 20.11 -0.81
N TYR A 791 -32.38 19.05 -1.54
CA TYR A 791 -31.43 18.05 -1.06
C TYR A 791 -30.01 18.61 -0.89
N PRO A 792 -29.38 19.24 -1.91
CA PRO A 792 -28.12 19.95 -1.73
C PRO A 792 -28.16 21.01 -0.63
N PHE A 793 -29.24 21.78 -0.56
CA PHE A 793 -29.41 22.84 0.44
C PHE A 793 -29.44 22.28 1.87
N LEU A 794 -30.19 21.20 2.10
CA LEU A 794 -30.27 20.57 3.41
C LEU A 794 -28.92 19.96 3.83
N LEU A 795 -28.19 19.33 2.90
CA LEU A 795 -26.85 18.84 3.19
C LEU A 795 -25.90 19.98 3.57
N MET A 796 -25.94 21.10 2.83
CA MET A 796 -25.16 22.30 3.15
C MET A 796 -25.52 22.86 4.53
N ALA A 797 -26.81 22.93 4.87
CA ALA A 797 -27.27 23.41 6.18
C ALA A 797 -26.82 22.49 7.33
N VAL A 798 -26.94 21.17 7.17
CA VAL A 798 -26.44 20.19 8.15
C VAL A 798 -24.92 20.27 8.28
N GLY A 799 -24.20 20.42 7.16
CA GLY A 799 -22.76 20.64 7.14
C GLY A 799 -22.35 21.90 7.90
N LEU A 800 -23.04 23.02 7.65
CA LEU A 800 -22.82 24.28 8.37
C LEU A 800 -23.10 24.14 9.86
N LEU A 801 -24.17 23.44 10.26
CA LEU A 801 -24.46 23.17 11.66
C LEU A 801 -23.39 22.29 12.31
N ALA A 802 -22.93 21.26 11.61
CA ALA A 802 -21.84 20.39 12.09
C ALA A 802 -20.54 21.19 12.27
N VAL A 803 -20.21 22.07 11.32
CA VAL A 803 -19.08 22.99 11.43
C VAL A 803 -19.29 23.93 12.61
N LEU A 804 -20.47 24.52 12.79
CA LEU A 804 -20.77 25.39 13.93
C LEU A 804 -20.61 24.65 15.27
N CYS A 805 -21.17 23.45 15.40
CA CYS A 805 -21.00 22.61 16.60
C CYS A 805 -19.54 22.26 16.83
N PHE A 806 -18.77 21.97 15.78
CA PHE A 806 -17.33 21.76 15.88
C PHE A 806 -16.61 23.02 16.37
N GLN A 807 -16.93 24.19 15.81
CA GLN A 807 -16.36 25.47 16.23
C GLN A 807 -16.69 25.78 17.70
N LEU A 808 -17.92 25.52 18.16
CA LEU A 808 -18.29 25.65 19.57
C LEU A 808 -17.46 24.74 20.49
N ARG A 809 -17.17 23.51 20.05
CA ARG A 809 -16.28 22.60 20.79
C ARG A 809 -14.84 23.11 20.81
N GLN A 810 -14.34 23.65 19.69
CA GLN A 810 -13.01 24.26 19.64
C GLN A 810 -12.94 25.49 20.53
N PHE A 811 -13.96 26.33 20.54
CA PHE A 811 -14.05 27.48 21.42
C PHE A 811 -14.04 27.07 22.89
N LYS A 812 -14.75 25.99 23.26
CA LYS A 812 -14.70 25.44 24.62
C LYS A 812 -13.28 24.98 24.99
N ARG A 813 -12.56 24.30 24.08
CA ARG A 813 -11.16 23.90 24.30
C ARG A 813 -10.24 25.11 24.44
N LEU A 814 -10.42 26.13 23.60
CA LEU A 814 -9.66 27.38 23.68
C LEU A 814 -9.93 28.11 25.00
N TYR A 815 -11.18 28.18 25.43
CA TYR A 815 -11.57 28.75 26.73
C TYR A 815 -10.87 28.02 27.90
N GLU A 816 -10.87 26.68 27.88
CA GLU A 816 -10.15 25.86 28.87
C GLU A 816 -8.62 26.08 28.79
N HIS A 817 -8.07 26.25 27.59
CA HIS A 817 -6.65 26.52 27.38
C HIS A 817 -6.24 27.89 27.94
N ILE A 818 -6.96 28.97 27.62
CA ILE A 818 -6.73 30.32 28.15
C ILE A 818 -6.86 30.32 29.68
N LYS A 819 -7.87 29.63 30.21
CA LYS A 819 -8.06 29.45 31.65
C LYS A 819 -6.84 28.81 32.29
N ASN A 820 -6.31 27.75 31.68
CA ASN A 820 -5.14 27.05 32.20
C ASN A 820 -3.88 27.91 32.07
N ASP A 821 -3.63 28.55 30.94
CA ASP A 821 -2.41 29.33 30.72
C ASP A 821 -2.25 30.49 31.72
N LYS A 822 -3.34 31.18 32.06
CA LYS A 822 -3.31 32.35 32.95
C LYS A 822 -3.41 32.02 34.43
N TYR A 823 -4.13 30.95 34.80
CA TYR A 823 -4.49 30.67 36.20
C TYR A 823 -3.99 29.33 36.73
N LEU A 824 -3.43 28.45 35.90
CA LEU A 824 -2.89 27.16 36.37
C LEU A 824 -1.54 27.40 37.04
N VAL A 825 -1.53 27.38 38.38
CA VAL A 825 -0.30 27.52 39.17
C VAL A 825 0.50 26.21 39.17
N GLY A 826 -0.20 25.08 39.06
CA GLY A 826 0.41 23.76 38.99
C GLY A 826 -0.63 22.65 38.87
N GLN A 827 -0.16 21.40 38.84
CA GLN A 827 -1.02 20.22 38.86
C GLN A 827 -0.73 19.41 40.12
N ARG A 828 -1.79 18.91 40.78
CA ARG A 828 -1.68 18.04 41.95
C ARG A 828 -1.89 16.60 41.55
N LEU A 829 -1.05 15.71 42.03
CA LEU A 829 -1.23 14.27 41.86
C LEU A 829 -2.47 13.81 42.63
N VAL A 830 -3.34 13.03 41.97
CA VAL A 830 -4.54 12.47 42.61
C VAL A 830 -4.24 11.07 43.13
N ASN A 831 -4.71 10.78 44.34
CA ASN A 831 -4.65 9.43 44.88
C ASN A 831 -5.63 8.52 44.14
N TYR A 832 -5.19 7.33 43.78
CA TYR A 832 -6.04 6.24 43.35
C TYR A 832 -7.04 5.90 44.45
N GLU A 833 -8.31 6.24 44.21
CA GLU A 833 -9.44 5.81 45.03
C GLU A 833 -9.97 4.48 44.51
N ARG A 834 -10.01 3.47 45.38
CA ARG A 834 -10.72 2.22 45.08
C ARG A 834 -12.20 2.57 44.99
N LYS A 835 -12.82 2.37 43.83
CA LYS A 835 -14.27 2.60 43.55
C LYS A 835 -15.27 2.00 44.56
N ALA A 836 -14.83 1.25 45.57
CA ALA A 836 -15.65 0.70 46.64
C ALA A 836 -16.06 1.71 47.73
N ALA A 837 -15.36 2.85 47.88
CA ALA A 837 -15.68 3.82 48.95
C ALA A 837 -16.92 4.69 48.66
N GLN A 838 -17.33 4.83 47.39
CA GLN A 838 -18.53 5.59 47.02
C GLN A 838 -19.85 4.85 47.29
N CYS A 839 -19.84 3.52 47.51
CA CYS A 839 -21.03 2.77 47.94
C CYS A 839 -21.21 2.74 49.47
N ALA A 840 -20.21 3.15 50.26
CA ALA A 840 -20.27 3.12 51.73
C ALA A 840 -20.75 4.45 52.35
N ALA A 841 -20.76 5.55 51.58
CA ALA A 841 -21.18 6.87 52.05
C ALA A 841 -22.69 7.16 51.83
N SER A 842 -23.46 6.20 51.32
CA SER A 842 -24.89 6.33 51.04
C SER A 842 -25.80 5.47 51.94
N SER A 843 -25.29 4.92 53.03
CA SER A 843 -26.12 4.29 54.06
C SER A 843 -26.29 5.25 55.25
N PRO A 844 -27.50 5.76 55.54
CA PRO A 844 -27.74 6.45 56.80
C PRO A 844 -27.74 5.39 57.91
N SER A 845 -26.97 5.63 58.97
CA SER A 845 -27.10 4.88 60.24
C SER A 845 -28.42 5.28 60.93
N PRO A 846 -29.08 4.34 61.64
CA PRO A 846 -30.40 4.56 62.25
C PRO A 846 -30.43 5.66 63.32
#